data_AF-A0A2A4X3T2-F1
#
_entry.id   AF-A0A2A4X3T2-F1
#
_cell.length_a   1.000
_cell.length_b   1.000
_cell.length_c   1.000
_cell.angle_alpha   90.00
_cell.angle_beta   90.00
_cell.angle_gamma   90.00
#
_symmetry.space_group_name_H-M   'P 1'
#
loop_
_entity.id
_entity.type
_entity.pdbx_description
1 polymer ?
#
loop_
_entity_poly.entity_id
_entity_poly.type
_entity_poly.pdbx_seq_one_letter_code
_entity_poly.pdbx_strand_id
1 'polypeptide(L)'
;MVKNLDLGKQALIFFRLKALDIATFITNKQGLLDEKKVASFATDFALNGSIPIEHLFFFDTFIKERLKSVKKKHQEISSILLKFNSVPLSSASTNKIRQTLFMDQGAKITASDVRRAVVSMLFMPLRQNVGSCFATAPAILVQKILPAQMLMDIHEMLYKGRLSRNCVSGTFTAPMCNFGLEEKICAEHHPLLRAWEYTLATFSDFKHEFYRYNLYNSLGLSYEEEGGLGHFIYKWLQEIFQKQQKKIDSFSEEVGEVRAKIDMMQALLSQADSSDKARRLLKQLEAYLQQKTFLEHEEGKKIAYERKLSTLYIYLKDQYLHLFKNYFQEVYHPYLSFKKEEKAIYEDSLAGFMLLYKGGSMEPSLWTLIDKEQEFTKCLKDFLLATLPVVKNGYAWEEGEAVMDRLIVELSFYIESKAFMAFAKKRAQEEGPFEKLPWVYCSGGSMQSLLMAYFNKEEELAHEKRVVESPLLLLTFFIDTLKEMPPLQTKAFEKDSAFPMLASSPTHAFSLLPGLEKFRQGWEDGGLTYTWIRDEIITPGEKFYQSQKFSKEESLFLLEELMKKLGLEKAKHLKPLFPPIVPLLLWTEIVFAFAQQNKLHSITKLEVASFLKSSLPLFDIEQDQHKLQRPLKFLPSTRFIRAETLFRSACSSLEREKMVGFLESKELLAPPGIIVGDTNWPLWFFSFLYNPLSGRLELWRTDNLGLFGYPMEDWNMYMAPGSTAPWILYVDIRQYSFPGMGIGEAIKV
;
A
#
# COMPACT_ATOMS: atom_id res chain seq x y z
N MET A 1 20.68 -3.19 23.44
CA MET A 1 19.78 -3.61 22.35
C MET A 1 19.72 -2.59 21.20
N VAL A 2 19.45 -1.30 21.44
CA VAL A 2 19.20 -0.31 20.36
C VAL A 2 20.41 0.00 19.46
N LYS A 3 21.65 -0.07 19.99
CA LYS A 3 22.88 0.35 19.27
C LYS A 3 23.20 -0.41 17.97
N ASN A 4 22.56 -1.56 17.73
CA ASN A 4 22.82 -2.39 16.54
C ASN A 4 21.73 -2.26 15.46
N LEU A 5 20.75 -1.37 15.64
CA LEU A 5 19.69 -1.12 14.66
C LEU A 5 20.10 0.02 13.70
N ASP A 6 19.54 0.06 12.50
CA ASP A 6 19.71 1.22 11.61
C ASP A 6 19.09 2.49 12.23
N LEU A 7 19.53 3.66 11.76
CA LEU A 7 19.15 4.96 12.33
C LEU A 7 17.64 5.21 12.26
N GLY A 8 16.97 4.76 11.20
CA GLY A 8 15.53 4.89 11.02
C GLY A 8 14.77 4.13 12.11
N LYS A 9 15.15 2.88 12.38
CA LYS A 9 14.56 2.07 13.46
C LYS A 9 14.81 2.66 14.84
N GLN A 10 16.03 3.12 15.11
CA GLN A 10 16.35 3.79 16.38
C GLN A 10 15.45 5.02 16.59
N ALA A 11 15.28 5.84 15.54
CA ALA A 11 14.42 7.01 15.56
C ALA A 11 12.95 6.64 15.84
N LEU A 12 12.41 5.59 15.21
CA LEU A 12 11.01 5.19 15.43
C LEU A 12 10.75 4.65 16.84
N ILE A 13 11.68 3.87 17.42
CA ILE A 13 11.61 3.45 18.83
C ILE A 13 11.57 4.67 19.73
N PHE A 14 12.47 5.63 19.46
CA PHE A 14 12.56 6.85 20.25
C PHE A 14 11.28 7.69 20.15
N PHE A 15 10.77 7.92 18.94
CA PHE A 15 9.52 8.66 18.70
C PHE A 15 8.35 8.07 19.48
N ARG A 16 8.27 6.73 19.53
CA ARG A 16 7.22 6.06 20.27
C ARG A 16 7.34 6.27 21.77
N LEU A 17 8.53 6.10 22.34
CA LEU A 17 8.76 6.36 23.77
C LEU A 17 8.38 7.80 24.13
N LYS A 18 8.75 8.76 23.28
CA LYS A 18 8.38 10.17 23.49
C LYS A 18 6.91 10.45 23.31
N ALA A 19 6.26 9.86 22.31
CA ALA A 19 4.82 9.98 22.15
C ALA A 19 4.06 9.47 23.39
N LEU A 20 4.56 8.39 24.02
CA LEU A 20 4.02 7.85 25.26
C LEU A 20 4.33 8.75 26.47
N ASP A 21 5.54 9.29 26.61
CA ASP A 21 5.90 10.26 27.65
C ASP A 21 4.96 11.48 27.58
N ILE A 22 4.77 12.03 26.37
CA ILE A 22 3.89 13.18 26.12
C ILE A 22 2.46 12.84 26.50
N ALA A 23 1.92 11.71 26.01
CA ALA A 23 0.57 11.27 26.34
C ALA A 23 0.38 11.09 27.86
N THR A 24 1.38 10.54 28.55
CA THR A 24 1.36 10.36 30.01
C THR A 24 1.37 11.70 30.73
N PHE A 25 2.16 12.66 30.25
CA PHE A 25 2.25 14.00 30.84
C PHE A 25 0.94 14.76 30.67
N ILE A 26 0.44 14.90 29.44
CA ILE A 26 -0.70 15.76 29.12
C ILE A 26 -2.06 15.18 29.52
N THR A 27 -2.11 13.91 29.94
CA THR A 27 -3.34 13.30 30.43
C THR A 27 -3.45 13.36 31.95
N ASN A 28 -4.69 13.34 32.46
CA ASN A 28 -4.99 13.20 33.88
C ASN A 28 -5.03 11.72 34.30
N LYS A 29 -5.36 11.44 35.57
CA LYS A 29 -5.42 10.07 36.11
C LYS A 29 -6.49 9.20 35.43
N GLN A 30 -7.47 9.83 34.78
CA GLN A 30 -8.52 9.16 34.02
C GLN A 30 -8.12 8.93 32.56
N GLY A 31 -6.97 9.44 32.12
CA GLY A 31 -6.49 9.34 30.74
C GLY A 31 -7.09 10.39 29.80
N LEU A 32 -7.83 11.37 30.31
CA LEU A 32 -8.37 12.48 29.52
C LEU A 32 -7.33 13.59 29.39
N LEU A 33 -7.41 14.38 28.33
CA LEU A 33 -6.55 15.55 28.16
C LEU A 33 -6.77 16.55 29.30
N ASP A 34 -5.66 17.03 29.86
CA ASP A 34 -5.65 18.09 30.86
C ASP A 34 -5.24 19.39 30.16
N GLU A 35 -6.21 20.29 29.98
CA GLU A 35 -6.02 21.55 29.26
C GLU A 35 -4.86 22.39 29.80
N LYS A 36 -4.68 22.41 31.14
CA LYS A 36 -3.58 23.16 31.77
C LYS A 36 -2.25 22.55 31.42
N LYS A 37 -2.14 21.22 31.43
CA LYS A 37 -0.91 20.51 31.07
C LYS A 37 -0.60 20.57 29.58
N VAL A 38 -1.62 20.51 28.72
CA VAL A 38 -1.45 20.71 27.26
C VAL A 38 -0.91 22.12 27.00
N ALA A 39 -1.49 23.13 27.66
CA ALA A 39 -1.05 24.51 27.54
C ALA A 39 0.36 24.72 28.10
N SER A 40 0.68 24.18 29.29
CA SER A 40 2.00 24.30 29.89
C SER A 40 3.06 23.57 29.07
N PHE A 41 2.78 22.34 28.62
CA PHE A 41 3.71 21.58 27.80
C PHE A 41 3.98 22.26 26.45
N ALA A 42 2.96 22.83 25.81
CA ALA A 42 3.15 23.57 24.58
C ALA A 42 4.04 24.80 24.77
N THR A 43 3.91 25.49 25.91
CA THR A 43 4.77 26.63 26.28
C THR A 43 6.19 26.17 26.63
N ASP A 44 6.33 25.15 27.49
CA ASP A 44 7.63 24.64 27.94
C ASP A 44 8.42 24.02 26.78
N PHE A 45 7.76 23.28 25.89
CA PHE A 45 8.38 22.72 24.69
C PHE A 45 8.78 23.80 23.68
N ALA A 46 8.02 24.91 23.61
CA ALA A 46 8.38 26.06 22.81
C ALA A 46 9.58 26.84 23.39
N LEU A 47 9.70 26.90 24.72
CA LEU A 47 10.74 27.67 25.43
C LEU A 47 12.05 26.89 25.61
N ASN A 48 11.99 25.61 26.00
CA ASN A 48 13.15 24.83 26.44
C ASN A 48 13.82 23.99 25.34
N GLY A 49 13.31 24.07 24.11
CA GLY A 49 14.03 23.68 22.90
C GLY A 49 14.72 22.31 22.90
N SER A 50 14.01 21.33 22.34
CA SER A 50 14.55 20.08 21.77
C SER A 50 15.19 19.06 22.72
N ILE A 51 15.07 17.80 22.31
CA ILE A 51 15.79 16.67 22.90
C ILE A 51 17.18 16.63 22.24
N PRO A 52 18.27 16.46 23.01
CA PRO A 52 19.61 16.41 22.47
C PRO A 52 19.94 15.06 21.86
N ILE A 53 19.30 14.75 20.73
CA ILE A 53 19.67 13.63 19.88
C ILE A 53 19.72 14.12 18.43
N GLU A 54 20.88 13.89 17.82
CA GLU A 54 21.37 14.48 16.57
C GLU A 54 20.53 14.19 15.29
N HIS A 55 19.32 13.63 15.38
CA HIS A 55 18.54 13.23 14.20
C HIS A 55 17.01 13.41 14.32
N LEU A 56 16.51 14.16 15.31
CA LEU A 56 15.07 14.19 15.62
C LEU A 56 14.38 15.54 15.37
N PHE A 57 15.01 16.47 14.63
CA PHE A 57 14.42 17.78 14.32
C PHE A 57 13.01 17.66 13.71
N PHE A 58 12.83 16.70 12.80
CA PHE A 58 11.52 16.37 12.24
C PHE A 58 10.47 16.08 13.32
N PHE A 59 10.82 15.31 14.35
CA PHE A 59 9.90 14.94 15.41
C PHE A 59 9.54 16.12 16.30
N ASP A 60 10.49 16.99 16.62
CA ASP A 60 10.20 18.18 17.42
C ASP A 60 9.23 19.13 16.68
N THR A 61 9.42 19.32 15.38
CA THR A 61 8.50 20.09 14.54
C THR A 61 7.12 19.43 14.49
N PHE A 62 7.08 18.12 14.25
CA PHE A 62 5.83 17.35 14.28
C PHE A 62 5.11 17.50 15.63
N ILE A 63 5.79 17.32 16.76
CA ILE A 63 5.21 17.46 18.11
C ILE A 63 4.68 18.87 18.34
N LYS A 64 5.42 19.93 17.95
CA LYS A 64 4.95 21.32 18.06
C LYS A 64 3.65 21.53 17.31
N GLU A 65 3.59 21.08 16.07
CA GLU A 65 2.38 21.18 15.24
C GLU A 65 1.23 20.36 15.83
N ARG A 66 1.49 19.13 16.29
CA ARG A 66 0.48 18.28 16.93
C ARG A 66 -0.05 18.93 18.20
N LEU A 67 0.80 19.49 19.06
CA LEU A 67 0.37 20.19 20.27
C LEU A 67 -0.50 21.41 19.95
N LYS A 68 -0.14 22.21 18.94
CA LYS A 68 -0.97 23.32 18.47
C LYS A 68 -2.34 22.83 17.99
N SER A 69 -2.37 21.76 17.20
CA SER A 69 -3.61 21.15 16.70
C SER A 69 -4.48 20.59 17.83
N VAL A 70 -3.89 19.84 18.77
CA VAL A 70 -4.59 19.27 19.93
C VAL A 70 -5.13 20.37 20.85
N LYS A 71 -4.36 21.44 21.07
CA LYS A 71 -4.82 22.61 21.84
C LYS A 71 -6.02 23.28 21.16
N LYS A 72 -5.95 23.51 19.85
CA LYS A 72 -7.03 24.13 19.07
C LYS A 72 -8.30 23.27 19.07
N LYS A 73 -8.15 21.94 18.97
CA LYS A 73 -9.25 20.97 18.92
C LYS A 73 -9.50 20.27 20.26
N HIS A 74 -9.12 20.89 21.38
CA HIS A 74 -9.12 20.23 22.69
C HIS A 74 -10.49 19.68 23.08
N GLN A 75 -11.55 20.48 22.90
CA GLN A 75 -12.92 20.09 23.25
C GLN A 75 -13.41 18.92 22.39
N GLU A 76 -13.19 18.99 21.08
CA GLU A 76 -13.56 17.93 20.13
C GLU A 76 -12.83 16.62 20.48
N ILE A 77 -11.51 16.65 20.60
CA ILE A 77 -10.70 15.47 20.94
C ILE A 77 -11.11 14.90 22.30
N SER A 78 -11.31 15.74 23.31
CA SER A 78 -11.73 15.30 24.64
C SER A 78 -13.10 14.62 24.61
N SER A 79 -14.04 15.15 23.83
CA SER A 79 -15.37 14.54 23.64
C SER A 79 -15.28 13.13 23.03
N ILE A 80 -14.33 12.91 22.12
CA ILE A 80 -14.10 11.61 21.48
C ILE A 80 -13.40 10.67 22.47
N LEU A 81 -12.42 11.16 23.22
CA LEU A 81 -11.73 10.37 24.25
C LEU A 81 -12.69 9.86 25.34
N LEU A 82 -13.75 10.60 25.66
CA LEU A 82 -14.79 10.16 26.58
C LEU A 82 -15.54 8.91 26.10
N LYS A 83 -15.57 8.64 24.79
CA LYS A 83 -16.17 7.41 24.24
C LYS A 83 -15.36 6.16 24.61
N PHE A 84 -14.06 6.31 24.89
CA PHE A 84 -13.19 5.23 25.39
C PHE A 84 -13.34 5.06 26.91
N ASN A 85 -14.56 4.79 27.36
CA ASN A 85 -14.92 4.70 28.79
C ASN A 85 -14.81 3.28 29.36
N SER A 86 -14.54 2.28 28.52
CA SER A 86 -14.49 0.86 28.88
C SER A 86 -13.28 0.17 28.25
N VAL A 87 -12.92 -1.00 28.75
CA VAL A 87 -11.86 -1.82 28.14
C VAL A 87 -12.48 -2.58 26.95
N PRO A 88 -11.84 -2.60 25.76
CA PRO A 88 -12.30 -3.41 24.65
C PRO A 88 -12.49 -4.88 25.03
N LEU A 89 -13.53 -5.52 24.53
CA LEU A 89 -13.84 -6.92 24.84
C LEU A 89 -12.90 -7.90 24.12
N SER A 90 -12.38 -7.53 22.95
CA SER A 90 -11.54 -8.44 22.16
C SER A 90 -10.11 -8.56 22.73
N SER A 91 -9.60 -9.79 22.77
CA SER A 91 -8.22 -10.07 23.16
C SER A 91 -7.21 -9.40 22.23
N ALA A 92 -7.51 -9.31 20.93
CA ALA A 92 -6.69 -8.63 19.95
C ALA A 92 -6.53 -7.12 20.27
N SER A 93 -7.63 -6.41 20.51
CA SER A 93 -7.62 -4.98 20.85
C SER A 93 -6.86 -4.73 22.15
N THR A 94 -7.13 -5.54 23.19
CA THR A 94 -6.43 -5.41 24.49
C THR A 94 -4.94 -5.70 24.36
N ASN A 95 -4.53 -6.67 23.55
CA ASN A 95 -3.11 -6.94 23.28
C ASN A 95 -2.43 -5.77 22.56
N LYS A 96 -3.08 -5.12 21.58
CA LYS A 96 -2.50 -3.92 20.94
C LYS A 96 -2.32 -2.76 21.92
N ILE A 97 -3.24 -2.60 22.89
CA ILE A 97 -3.10 -1.60 23.94
C ILE A 97 -1.91 -1.92 24.86
N ARG A 98 -1.78 -3.17 25.32
CA ARG A 98 -0.63 -3.60 26.14
C ARG A 98 0.68 -3.36 25.42
N GLN A 99 0.78 -3.79 24.16
CA GLN A 99 1.96 -3.57 23.33
C GLN A 99 2.24 -2.07 23.21
N THR A 100 1.24 -1.24 22.91
CA THR A 100 1.40 0.22 22.80
C THR A 100 1.99 0.84 24.05
N LEU A 101 1.54 0.39 25.23
CA LEU A 101 1.95 0.93 26.53
C LEU A 101 3.13 0.20 27.18
N PHE A 102 3.76 -0.76 26.48
CA PHE A 102 4.82 -1.62 27.01
C PHE A 102 4.41 -2.35 28.31
N MET A 103 3.16 -2.80 28.40
CA MET A 103 2.66 -3.60 29.51
C MET A 103 2.93 -5.08 29.29
N ASP A 104 3.17 -5.82 30.38
CA ASP A 104 3.36 -7.27 30.34
C ASP A 104 2.13 -8.03 29.80
N GLN A 105 2.38 -9.19 29.21
CA GLN A 105 1.30 -10.10 28.82
C GLN A 105 0.48 -10.49 30.07
N GLY A 106 -0.83 -10.21 30.03
CA GLY A 106 -1.73 -10.46 31.16
C GLY A 106 -1.93 -9.30 32.13
N ALA A 107 -1.16 -8.20 32.00
CA ALA A 107 -1.41 -7.00 32.79
C ALA A 107 -2.86 -6.49 32.59
N LYS A 108 -3.51 -6.11 33.69
CA LYS A 108 -4.89 -5.62 33.68
C LYS A 108 -4.93 -4.23 33.05
N ILE A 109 -5.76 -4.07 32.03
CA ILE A 109 -5.96 -2.80 31.33
C ILE A 109 -7.12 -2.05 31.97
N THR A 110 -6.99 -0.74 32.10
CA THR A 110 -8.09 0.16 32.51
C THR A 110 -8.54 1.05 31.35
N ALA A 111 -9.71 1.69 31.46
CA ALA A 111 -10.15 2.69 30.47
C ALA A 111 -9.17 3.89 30.36
N SER A 112 -8.47 4.23 31.45
CA SER A 112 -7.41 5.24 31.42
C SER A 112 -6.24 4.81 30.54
N ASP A 113 -5.87 3.53 30.57
CA ASP A 113 -4.80 2.98 29.74
C ASP A 113 -5.20 2.98 28.27
N VAL A 114 -6.45 2.59 27.96
CA VAL A 114 -7.01 2.70 26.59
C VAL A 114 -6.87 4.13 26.07
N ARG A 115 -7.35 5.12 26.84
CA ARG A 115 -7.24 6.53 26.44
C ARG A 115 -5.80 7.00 26.26
N ARG A 116 -4.89 6.61 27.17
CA ARG A 116 -3.47 6.97 27.06
C ARG A 116 -2.82 6.38 25.80
N ALA A 117 -3.12 5.11 25.48
CA ALA A 117 -2.64 4.44 24.26
C ALA A 117 -3.19 5.10 22.98
N VAL A 118 -4.43 5.59 23.02
CA VAL A 118 -5.04 6.34 21.92
C VAL A 118 -4.42 7.73 21.78
N VAL A 119 -4.18 8.43 22.90
CA VAL A 119 -3.55 9.77 22.89
C VAL A 119 -2.11 9.69 22.38
N SER A 120 -1.33 8.66 22.73
CA SER A 120 0.04 8.52 22.23
C SER A 120 0.11 8.42 20.70
N MET A 121 -0.94 7.91 20.04
CA MET A 121 -0.99 7.89 18.56
C MET A 121 -1.00 9.28 17.93
N LEU A 122 -1.57 10.29 18.60
CA LEU A 122 -1.61 11.66 18.11
C LEU A 122 -0.22 12.30 18.03
N PHE A 123 0.72 11.77 18.82
CA PHE A 123 2.09 12.28 18.95
C PHE A 123 3.14 11.35 18.33
N MET A 124 2.74 10.24 17.72
CA MET A 124 3.63 9.39 16.95
C MET A 124 3.51 9.73 15.46
N PRO A 125 4.54 10.25 14.79
CA PRO A 125 4.46 10.45 13.34
C PRO A 125 4.35 9.11 12.64
N LEU A 126 3.32 8.94 11.81
CA LEU A 126 3.24 7.80 10.93
C LEU A 126 4.34 7.89 9.85
N ARG A 127 5.05 6.78 9.62
CA ARG A 127 6.16 6.67 8.67
C ARG A 127 6.13 5.33 7.98
N GLN A 128 6.46 5.25 6.70
CA GLN A 128 6.55 3.98 5.97
C GLN A 128 7.89 3.31 6.26
N ASN A 129 7.85 2.10 6.81
CA ASN A 129 9.03 1.25 6.99
C ASN A 129 8.73 -0.17 6.48
N VAL A 130 7.54 -0.66 6.80
CA VAL A 130 6.97 -1.88 6.23
C VAL A 130 5.57 -1.56 5.76
N GLY A 131 5.26 -2.04 4.55
CA GLY A 131 3.95 -1.94 3.94
C GLY A 131 3.87 -0.89 2.84
N SER A 132 2.66 -0.65 2.33
CA SER A 132 2.47 0.04 1.06
C SER A 132 2.30 1.55 1.20
N CYS A 133 3.10 2.28 0.42
CA CYS A 133 3.13 3.74 0.39
C CYS A 133 1.75 4.38 0.12
N PHE A 134 0.91 3.74 -0.70
CA PHE A 134 -0.39 4.29 -1.10
C PHE A 134 -1.36 4.41 0.08
N ALA A 135 -1.15 3.66 1.16
CA ALA A 135 -1.96 3.76 2.37
C ALA A 135 -1.31 4.70 3.39
N THR A 136 0.02 4.68 3.49
CA THR A 136 0.76 5.53 4.42
C THR A 136 0.55 7.02 4.14
N ALA A 137 0.64 7.46 2.88
CA ALA A 137 0.44 8.87 2.52
C ALA A 137 -0.97 9.39 2.91
N PRO A 138 -2.08 8.75 2.52
CA PRO A 138 -3.42 9.10 3.00
C PRO A 138 -3.57 9.03 4.52
N ALA A 139 -3.00 8.02 5.17
CA ALA A 139 -3.07 7.88 6.62
C ALA A 139 -2.32 9.03 7.35
N ILE A 140 -1.16 9.46 6.84
CA ILE A 140 -0.46 10.66 7.32
C ILE A 140 -1.36 11.89 7.14
N LEU A 141 -2.01 12.04 5.98
CA LEU A 141 -2.92 13.15 5.73
C LEU A 141 -4.08 13.17 6.74
N VAL A 142 -4.73 12.04 6.98
CA VAL A 142 -5.83 11.92 7.95
C VAL A 142 -5.34 12.19 9.37
N GLN A 143 -4.19 11.63 9.76
CA GLN A 143 -3.57 11.91 11.07
C GLN A 143 -3.26 13.40 11.22
N LYS A 144 -2.81 14.06 10.14
CA LYS A 144 -2.40 15.46 10.17
C LYS A 144 -3.59 16.41 10.23
N ILE A 145 -4.57 16.24 9.33
CA ILE A 145 -5.64 17.21 9.08
C ILE A 145 -6.93 16.85 9.84
N LEU A 146 -7.22 15.55 9.97
CA LEU A 146 -8.46 15.00 10.51
C LEU A 146 -8.23 14.11 11.75
N PRO A 147 -7.53 14.58 12.80
CA PRO A 147 -7.21 13.75 13.96
C PRO A 147 -8.46 13.23 14.69
N ALA A 148 -9.55 14.01 14.71
CA ALA A 148 -10.82 13.58 15.26
C ALA A 148 -11.40 12.35 14.53
N GLN A 149 -11.34 12.35 13.20
CA GLN A 149 -11.78 11.20 12.40
C GLN A 149 -10.90 9.99 12.66
N MET A 150 -9.56 10.16 12.71
CA MET A 150 -8.64 9.09 13.10
C MET A 150 -9.06 8.48 14.44
N LEU A 151 -9.35 9.29 15.46
CA LEU A 151 -9.79 8.80 16.77
C LEU A 151 -11.13 8.04 16.72
N MET A 152 -12.08 8.47 15.88
CA MET A 152 -13.33 7.72 15.67
C MET A 152 -13.07 6.36 15.00
N ASP A 153 -12.12 6.29 14.07
CA ASP A 153 -11.71 5.03 13.45
C ASP A 153 -11.11 4.08 14.47
N ILE A 154 -10.21 4.59 15.31
CA ILE A 154 -9.60 3.80 16.39
C ILE A 154 -10.66 3.31 17.37
N HIS A 155 -11.66 4.14 17.69
CA HIS A 155 -12.78 3.71 18.51
C HIS A 155 -13.54 2.57 17.84
N GLU A 156 -13.89 2.71 16.56
CA GLU A 156 -14.58 1.64 15.83
C GLU A 156 -13.77 0.34 15.79
N MET A 157 -12.49 0.43 15.48
CA MET A 157 -11.59 -0.70 15.41
C MET A 157 -11.44 -1.40 16.76
N LEU A 158 -11.22 -0.65 17.84
CA LEU A 158 -10.99 -1.24 19.16
C LEU A 158 -12.26 -1.93 19.70
N TYR A 159 -13.43 -1.30 19.56
CA TYR A 159 -14.66 -1.79 20.17
C TYR A 159 -15.51 -2.69 19.26
N LYS A 160 -15.45 -2.53 17.93
CA LYS A 160 -16.16 -3.39 16.96
C LYS A 160 -15.26 -4.39 16.25
N GLY A 161 -13.94 -4.32 16.44
CA GLY A 161 -12.96 -5.18 15.77
C GLY A 161 -12.81 -4.90 14.28
N ARG A 162 -13.33 -3.76 13.79
CA ARG A 162 -13.45 -3.47 12.35
C ARG A 162 -13.53 -1.97 12.06
N LEU A 163 -13.31 -1.61 10.81
CA LEU A 163 -13.53 -0.27 10.28
C LEU A 163 -14.51 -0.41 9.10
N SER A 164 -15.61 0.33 9.12
CA SER A 164 -16.62 0.27 8.05
C SER A 164 -16.74 1.61 7.34
N ARG A 165 -16.89 1.57 6.02
CA ARG A 165 -17.14 2.74 5.18
C ARG A 165 -18.29 2.46 4.23
N ASN A 166 -19.14 3.46 4.03
CA ASN A 166 -20.07 3.43 2.92
C ASN A 166 -19.26 3.74 1.67
N CYS A 167 -19.50 2.95 0.64
CA CYS A 167 -18.97 3.14 -0.71
C CYS A 167 -20.16 3.09 -1.68
N VAL A 168 -19.92 3.38 -2.96
CA VAL A 168 -20.95 3.24 -4.02
C VAL A 168 -21.58 1.84 -4.02
N SER A 169 -20.84 0.80 -3.59
CA SER A 169 -21.28 -0.59 -3.50
C SER A 169 -22.18 -0.95 -2.33
N GLY A 170 -22.40 -0.02 -1.43
CA GLY A 170 -22.82 -0.32 -0.07
C GLY A 170 -21.64 -0.29 0.89
N THR A 171 -21.82 -0.91 2.05
CA THR A 171 -20.86 -0.79 3.16
C THR A 171 -19.73 -1.80 3.03
N PHE A 172 -18.51 -1.31 2.79
CA PHE A 172 -17.28 -2.11 2.89
C PHE A 172 -16.80 -2.15 4.34
N THR A 173 -16.39 -3.32 4.81
CA THR A 173 -15.95 -3.53 6.20
C THR A 173 -14.60 -4.21 6.22
N ALA A 174 -13.57 -3.47 6.66
CA ALA A 174 -12.24 -3.99 6.87
C ALA A 174 -12.11 -4.49 8.33
N PRO A 175 -11.63 -5.71 8.56
CA PRO A 175 -11.31 -6.17 9.92
C PRO A 175 -10.13 -5.38 10.45
N MET A 176 -10.05 -5.18 11.76
CA MET A 176 -8.87 -4.60 12.38
C MET A 176 -7.64 -5.50 12.07
N CYS A 177 -6.70 -4.96 11.31
CA CYS A 177 -5.49 -5.68 10.94
C CYS A 177 -4.65 -5.99 12.19
N ASN A 178 -4.52 -7.28 12.48
CA ASN A 178 -3.74 -7.77 13.62
C ASN A 178 -2.38 -8.37 13.22
N PHE A 179 -2.15 -8.57 11.92
CA PHE A 179 -1.02 -9.28 11.35
C PHE A 179 0.33 -8.59 11.60
N GLY A 180 1.40 -9.40 11.64
CA GLY A 180 2.77 -8.91 11.47
C GLY A 180 3.27 -7.97 12.59
N LEU A 181 2.75 -8.13 13.80
CA LEU A 181 3.24 -7.47 15.01
C LEU A 181 3.74 -8.52 16.01
N GLU A 182 4.50 -9.51 15.51
CA GLU A 182 5.33 -10.38 16.34
C GLU A 182 6.30 -9.54 17.17
N GLU A 183 6.82 -10.10 18.28
CA GLU A 183 7.56 -9.37 19.33
C GLU A 183 8.68 -8.45 18.81
N LYS A 184 9.33 -8.80 17.69
CA LYS A 184 10.42 -7.98 17.09
C LYS A 184 9.95 -6.65 16.51
N ILE A 185 8.79 -6.58 15.86
CA ILE A 185 8.26 -5.34 15.23
C ILE A 185 7.52 -4.48 16.26
N CYS A 186 6.98 -5.11 17.31
CA CYS A 186 6.39 -4.42 18.44
C CYS A 186 7.35 -3.51 19.19
N ALA A 187 8.66 -3.48 18.89
CA ALA A 187 9.59 -2.47 19.42
C ALA A 187 9.62 -1.21 18.54
N GLU A 188 9.71 -1.38 17.21
CA GLU A 188 10.02 -0.32 16.25
C GLU A 188 8.82 0.58 15.90
N HIS A 189 7.59 0.13 16.11
CA HIS A 189 6.40 0.87 15.68
C HIS A 189 5.38 1.04 16.79
N HIS A 190 4.50 2.05 16.64
CA HIS A 190 3.34 2.22 17.50
C HIS A 190 2.24 1.22 17.06
N PRO A 191 1.95 0.15 17.83
CA PRO A 191 1.16 -0.99 17.36
C PRO A 191 -0.25 -0.60 16.92
N LEU A 192 -0.92 0.27 17.69
CA LEU A 192 -2.28 0.71 17.38
C LEU A 192 -2.35 1.60 16.11
N LEU A 193 -1.34 2.45 15.91
CA LEU A 193 -1.25 3.32 14.72
C LEU A 193 -0.99 2.51 13.45
N ARG A 194 -0.15 1.48 13.53
CA ARG A 194 0.07 0.53 12.43
C ARG A 194 -1.14 -0.32 12.12
N ALA A 195 -1.82 -0.82 13.16
CA ALA A 195 -3.06 -1.57 12.96
C ALA A 195 -4.08 -0.73 12.18
N TRP A 196 -4.21 0.56 12.50
CA TRP A 196 -5.06 1.50 11.77
C TRP A 196 -4.63 1.70 10.33
N GLU A 197 -3.36 2.05 10.08
CA GLU A 197 -2.81 2.19 8.72
C GLU A 197 -3.05 0.94 7.86
N TYR A 198 -2.80 -0.25 8.38
CA TYR A 198 -3.00 -1.51 7.64
C TYR A 198 -4.48 -1.84 7.43
N THR A 199 -5.34 -1.43 8.37
CA THR A 199 -6.80 -1.54 8.19
C THR A 199 -7.26 -0.57 7.09
N LEU A 200 -6.71 0.65 7.04
CA LEU A 200 -6.96 1.60 5.94
C LEU A 200 -6.48 1.08 4.59
N ALA A 201 -5.31 0.43 4.55
CA ALA A 201 -4.77 -0.16 3.32
C ALA A 201 -5.72 -1.19 2.70
N THR A 202 -6.53 -1.88 3.51
CA THR A 202 -7.51 -2.86 3.00
C THR A 202 -8.59 -2.22 2.11
N PHE A 203 -8.87 -0.92 2.27
CA PHE A 203 -9.83 -0.21 1.43
C PHE A 203 -9.30 0.08 0.01
N SER A 204 -8.01 -0.09 -0.27
CA SER A 204 -7.48 0.13 -1.63
C SER A 204 -8.01 -0.86 -2.65
N ASP A 205 -8.43 -2.06 -2.19
CA ASP A 205 -8.91 -3.13 -3.06
C ASP A 205 -10.44 -3.23 -3.09
N PHE A 206 -11.16 -2.18 -2.68
CA PHE A 206 -12.62 -2.18 -2.62
C PHE A 206 -13.34 -2.22 -3.99
N LYS A 207 -12.58 -2.22 -5.11
CA LYS A 207 -13.14 -2.14 -6.47
C LYS A 207 -14.27 -3.15 -6.62
N HIS A 208 -15.41 -2.65 -7.09
CA HIS A 208 -16.71 -3.31 -7.18
C HIS A 208 -16.77 -4.69 -7.86
N GLU A 209 -15.68 -5.14 -8.47
CA GLU A 209 -15.61 -6.40 -9.21
C GLU A 209 -14.31 -7.19 -8.96
N PHE A 210 -13.40 -6.75 -8.09
CA PHE A 210 -12.07 -7.38 -7.98
C PHE A 210 -12.06 -8.73 -7.24
N TYR A 211 -13.06 -8.98 -6.38
CA TYR A 211 -13.32 -10.32 -5.84
C TYR A 211 -13.63 -11.35 -6.94
N ARG A 212 -13.98 -10.90 -8.16
CA ARG A 212 -14.10 -11.76 -9.35
C ARG A 212 -12.78 -12.15 -9.98
N TYR A 213 -11.62 -11.67 -9.52
CA TYR A 213 -10.36 -12.00 -10.16
C TYR A 213 -9.57 -13.03 -9.36
N ASN A 214 -8.98 -12.74 -8.20
CA ASN A 214 -8.03 -13.71 -7.62
C ASN A 214 -8.66 -15.02 -7.13
N LEU A 215 -9.70 -14.95 -6.27
CA LEU A 215 -10.37 -16.17 -5.79
C LEU A 215 -11.04 -16.89 -6.96
N TYR A 216 -11.82 -16.18 -7.77
CA TYR A 216 -12.51 -16.73 -8.94
C TYR A 216 -11.56 -17.39 -9.95
N ASN A 217 -10.50 -16.70 -10.37
CA ASN A 217 -9.49 -17.23 -11.31
C ASN A 217 -8.84 -18.47 -10.71
N SER A 218 -8.51 -18.45 -9.42
CA SER A 218 -7.91 -19.61 -8.77
C SER A 218 -8.88 -20.81 -8.72
N LEU A 219 -10.16 -20.57 -8.45
CA LEU A 219 -11.19 -21.61 -8.41
C LEU A 219 -11.52 -22.17 -9.81
N GLY A 220 -11.37 -21.37 -10.86
CA GLY A 220 -11.69 -21.75 -12.23
C GLY A 220 -13.19 -22.07 -12.38
N LEU A 221 -14.06 -21.08 -12.19
CA LEU A 221 -15.52 -21.29 -12.23
C LEU A 221 -16.07 -21.39 -13.66
N SER A 222 -15.27 -21.17 -14.70
CA SER A 222 -15.69 -21.42 -16.09
C SER A 222 -15.58 -22.90 -16.45
N TYR A 223 -16.40 -23.37 -17.39
CA TYR A 223 -16.39 -24.79 -17.79
C TYR A 223 -15.23 -25.10 -18.75
N GLU A 224 -14.70 -24.06 -19.41
CA GLU A 224 -13.54 -24.09 -20.29
C GLU A 224 -12.22 -24.20 -19.52
N GLU A 225 -12.21 -23.86 -18.22
CA GLU A 225 -11.00 -23.84 -17.39
C GLU A 225 -10.69 -25.23 -16.84
N GLU A 226 -9.85 -25.99 -17.56
CA GLU A 226 -9.46 -27.34 -17.16
C GLU A 226 -8.96 -27.41 -15.71
N GLY A 227 -9.46 -28.40 -14.97
CA GLY A 227 -9.14 -28.59 -13.56
C GLY A 227 -9.76 -27.54 -12.61
N GLY A 228 -10.59 -26.61 -13.10
CA GLY A 228 -11.39 -25.69 -12.30
C GLY A 228 -12.65 -26.35 -11.71
N LEU A 229 -13.30 -25.68 -10.77
CA LEU A 229 -14.60 -26.10 -10.23
C LEU A 229 -15.68 -26.06 -11.31
N GLY A 230 -15.68 -25.05 -12.18
CA GLY A 230 -16.66 -24.92 -13.26
C GLY A 230 -16.57 -26.09 -14.23
N HIS A 231 -15.36 -26.45 -14.66
CA HIS A 231 -15.10 -27.61 -15.50
C HIS A 231 -15.56 -28.92 -14.83
N PHE A 232 -15.27 -29.09 -13.54
CA PHE A 232 -15.72 -30.27 -12.79
C PHE A 232 -17.25 -30.36 -12.72
N ILE A 233 -17.93 -29.27 -12.33
CA ILE A 233 -19.40 -29.22 -12.23
C ILE A 233 -20.02 -29.53 -13.58
N TYR A 234 -19.54 -28.86 -14.64
CA TYR A 234 -20.06 -29.05 -15.99
C TYR A 234 -19.90 -30.49 -16.45
N LYS A 235 -18.70 -31.07 -16.32
CA LYS A 235 -18.43 -32.47 -16.69
C LYS A 235 -19.33 -33.45 -15.93
N TRP A 236 -19.48 -33.26 -14.62
CA TRP A 236 -20.34 -34.10 -13.78
C TRP A 236 -21.82 -34.00 -14.20
N LEU A 237 -22.32 -32.79 -14.46
CA LEU A 237 -23.68 -32.58 -14.95
C LEU A 237 -23.88 -33.18 -16.35
N GLN A 238 -22.89 -33.09 -17.23
CA GLN A 238 -22.92 -33.73 -18.55
C GLN A 238 -23.03 -35.26 -18.47
N GLU A 239 -22.34 -35.90 -17.52
CA GLU A 239 -22.47 -37.35 -17.30
C GLU A 239 -23.89 -37.75 -16.85
N ILE A 240 -24.53 -36.93 -16.02
CA ILE A 240 -25.94 -37.14 -15.62
C ILE A 240 -26.86 -36.88 -16.80
N PHE A 241 -26.62 -35.81 -17.56
CA PHE A 241 -27.37 -35.45 -18.74
C PHE A 241 -27.39 -36.60 -19.75
N GLN A 242 -26.23 -37.15 -20.09
CA GLN A 242 -26.11 -38.29 -21.00
C GLN A 242 -26.86 -39.53 -20.49
N LYS A 243 -26.85 -39.79 -19.18
CA LYS A 243 -27.62 -40.89 -18.58
C LYS A 243 -29.13 -40.68 -18.67
N GLN A 244 -29.61 -39.44 -18.59
CA GLN A 244 -31.03 -39.14 -18.77
C GLN A 244 -31.43 -39.15 -20.24
N GLN A 245 -30.58 -38.65 -21.14
CA GLN A 245 -30.83 -38.71 -22.58
C GLN A 245 -31.05 -40.14 -23.04
N LYS A 246 -30.19 -41.07 -22.63
CA LYS A 246 -30.36 -42.51 -22.94
C LYS A 246 -31.70 -43.08 -22.44
N LYS A 247 -32.23 -42.56 -21.33
CA LYS A 247 -33.55 -42.98 -20.82
C LYS A 247 -34.68 -42.38 -21.64
N ILE A 248 -34.56 -41.10 -22.03
CA ILE A 248 -35.51 -40.44 -22.93
C ILE A 248 -35.58 -41.22 -24.24
N ASP A 249 -34.43 -41.52 -24.85
CA ASP A 249 -34.34 -42.29 -26.10
C ASP A 249 -35.03 -43.66 -25.97
N SER A 250 -34.82 -44.36 -24.85
CA SER A 250 -35.51 -45.64 -24.54
C SER A 250 -37.02 -45.47 -24.42
N PHE A 251 -37.52 -44.41 -23.77
CA PHE A 251 -38.95 -44.13 -23.70
C PHE A 251 -39.52 -43.78 -25.07
N SER A 252 -38.81 -42.98 -25.88
CA SER A 252 -39.23 -42.64 -27.24
C SER A 252 -39.34 -43.89 -28.13
N GLU A 253 -38.41 -44.84 -27.98
CA GLU A 253 -38.46 -46.14 -28.67
C GLU A 253 -39.68 -46.96 -28.23
N GLU A 254 -39.93 -47.09 -26.94
CA GLU A 254 -41.12 -47.78 -26.39
C GLU A 254 -42.43 -47.13 -26.85
N VAL A 255 -42.52 -45.80 -26.86
CA VAL A 255 -43.68 -45.05 -27.39
C VAL A 255 -43.86 -45.37 -28.88
N GLY A 256 -42.78 -45.44 -29.65
CA GLY A 256 -42.78 -45.83 -31.06
C GLY A 256 -43.35 -47.24 -31.27
N GLU A 257 -42.93 -48.22 -30.47
CA GLU A 257 -43.47 -49.58 -30.52
C GLU A 257 -44.96 -49.65 -30.18
N VAL A 258 -45.39 -48.96 -29.12
CA VAL A 258 -46.80 -48.93 -28.72
C VAL A 258 -47.64 -48.25 -29.79
N ARG A 259 -47.13 -47.21 -30.44
CA ARG A 259 -47.79 -46.56 -31.58
C ARG A 259 -47.99 -47.50 -32.75
N ALA A 260 -46.96 -48.28 -33.12
CA ALA A 260 -47.08 -49.30 -34.16
C ALA A 260 -48.14 -50.37 -33.81
N LYS A 261 -48.22 -50.79 -32.53
CA LYS A 261 -49.26 -51.71 -32.03
C LYS A 261 -50.66 -51.10 -32.11
N ILE A 262 -50.81 -49.81 -31.78
CA ILE A 262 -52.07 -49.06 -31.93
C ILE A 262 -52.51 -49.03 -33.39
N ASP A 263 -51.61 -48.66 -34.32
CA ASP A 263 -51.92 -48.58 -35.75
C ASP A 263 -52.34 -49.94 -36.32
N MET A 264 -51.64 -51.02 -35.92
CA MET A 264 -52.00 -52.40 -36.28
C MET A 264 -53.38 -52.79 -35.72
N MET A 265 -53.69 -52.47 -34.46
CA MET A 265 -54.99 -52.77 -33.87
C MET A 265 -56.12 -51.97 -34.51
N GLN A 266 -55.88 -50.71 -34.89
CA GLN A 266 -56.85 -49.89 -35.63
C GLN A 266 -57.14 -50.48 -37.03
N ALA A 267 -56.10 -50.96 -37.73
CA ALA A 267 -56.26 -51.64 -39.01
C ALA A 267 -57.00 -52.99 -38.88
N LEU A 268 -56.78 -53.75 -37.80
CA LEU A 268 -57.54 -54.99 -37.54
C LEU A 268 -58.99 -54.71 -37.13
N LEU A 269 -59.24 -53.61 -36.43
CA LEU A 269 -60.57 -53.19 -36.02
C LEU A 269 -61.43 -52.78 -37.23
N SER A 270 -60.84 -52.12 -38.23
CA SER A 270 -61.54 -51.75 -39.47
C SER A 270 -61.89 -52.95 -40.37
N GLN A 271 -61.24 -54.10 -40.13
CA GLN A 271 -61.46 -55.38 -40.83
C GLN A 271 -62.22 -56.41 -39.97
N ALA A 272 -62.91 -55.99 -38.90
CA ALA A 272 -63.56 -56.92 -37.98
C ALA A 272 -64.94 -57.39 -38.51
N ASP A 273 -65.07 -58.68 -38.80
CA ASP A 273 -66.28 -59.29 -39.39
C ASP A 273 -67.37 -59.66 -38.36
N SER A 274 -67.11 -59.46 -37.06
CA SER A 274 -68.08 -59.78 -35.99
C SER A 274 -68.00 -58.79 -34.82
N SER A 275 -69.17 -58.56 -34.21
CA SER A 275 -69.37 -57.71 -33.03
C SER A 275 -68.47 -58.11 -31.85
N ASP A 276 -68.34 -59.42 -31.58
CA ASP A 276 -67.52 -59.91 -30.47
C ASP A 276 -66.01 -59.73 -30.69
N LYS A 277 -65.54 -59.88 -31.94
CA LYS A 277 -64.14 -59.62 -32.31
C LYS A 277 -63.82 -58.13 -32.20
N ALA A 278 -64.72 -57.26 -32.68
CA ALA A 278 -64.59 -55.81 -32.55
C ALA A 278 -64.51 -55.37 -31.08
N ARG A 279 -65.37 -55.92 -30.21
CA ARG A 279 -65.38 -55.59 -28.77
C ARG A 279 -64.09 -55.99 -28.05
N ARG A 280 -63.48 -57.14 -28.41
CA ARG A 280 -62.18 -57.57 -27.86
C ARG A 280 -61.04 -56.66 -28.33
N LEU A 281 -61.01 -56.30 -29.61
CA LEU A 281 -60.01 -55.41 -30.20
C LEU A 281 -60.08 -54.00 -29.61
N LEU A 282 -61.29 -53.48 -29.37
CA LEU A 282 -61.50 -52.18 -28.70
C LEU A 282 -60.88 -52.16 -27.30
N LYS A 283 -61.09 -53.20 -26.49
CA LYS A 283 -60.53 -53.28 -25.14
C LYS A 283 -58.98 -53.33 -25.15
N GLN A 284 -58.39 -54.00 -26.14
CA GLN A 284 -56.92 -54.03 -26.30
C GLN A 284 -56.39 -52.69 -26.81
N LEU A 285 -57.10 -52.04 -27.73
CA LEU A 285 -56.76 -50.69 -28.21
C LEU A 285 -56.80 -49.66 -27.08
N GLU A 286 -57.83 -49.69 -26.23
CA GLU A 286 -57.92 -48.85 -25.03
C GLU A 286 -56.73 -49.06 -24.08
N ALA A 287 -56.31 -50.31 -23.86
CA ALA A 287 -55.13 -50.62 -23.04
C ALA A 287 -53.83 -50.03 -23.63
N TYR A 288 -53.63 -50.14 -24.94
CA TYR A 288 -52.46 -49.55 -25.61
C TYR A 288 -52.50 -48.02 -25.61
N LEU A 289 -53.68 -47.40 -25.75
CA LEU A 289 -53.82 -45.95 -25.64
C LEU A 289 -53.46 -45.46 -24.24
N GLN A 290 -53.93 -46.13 -23.19
CA GLN A 290 -53.54 -45.81 -21.81
C GLN A 290 -52.04 -45.99 -21.57
N GLN A 291 -51.45 -47.07 -22.10
CA GLN A 291 -50.01 -47.30 -22.02
C GLN A 291 -49.22 -46.19 -22.72
N LYS A 292 -49.64 -45.78 -23.92
CA LYS A 292 -49.04 -44.68 -24.66
C LYS A 292 -49.08 -43.38 -23.84
N THR A 293 -50.26 -43.02 -23.30
CA THR A 293 -50.41 -41.80 -22.49
C THR A 293 -49.51 -41.83 -21.25
N PHE A 294 -49.35 -42.99 -20.61
CA PHE A 294 -48.42 -43.15 -19.49
C PHE A 294 -46.96 -42.91 -19.90
N LEU A 295 -46.52 -43.53 -21.00
CA LEU A 295 -45.14 -43.40 -21.49
C LEU A 295 -44.82 -41.96 -21.94
N GLU A 296 -45.74 -41.31 -22.67
CA GLU A 296 -45.60 -39.90 -23.08
C GLU A 296 -45.53 -38.96 -21.86
N HIS A 297 -46.27 -39.25 -20.79
CA HIS A 297 -46.21 -38.49 -19.55
C HIS A 297 -44.86 -38.66 -18.83
N GLU A 298 -44.34 -39.89 -18.75
CA GLU A 298 -43.03 -40.16 -18.16
C GLU A 298 -41.88 -39.58 -18.99
N GLU A 299 -41.95 -39.68 -20.32
CA GLU A 299 -41.02 -39.01 -21.25
C GLU A 299 -41.05 -37.49 -21.04
N GLY A 300 -42.24 -36.88 -20.97
CA GLY A 300 -42.41 -35.46 -20.69
C GLY A 300 -41.76 -35.02 -19.37
N LYS A 301 -41.87 -35.82 -18.30
CA LYS A 301 -41.17 -35.57 -17.04
C LYS A 301 -39.64 -35.62 -17.19
N LYS A 302 -39.11 -36.57 -17.97
CA LYS A 302 -37.66 -36.67 -18.21
C LYS A 302 -37.12 -35.51 -19.04
N ILE A 303 -37.85 -35.07 -20.07
CA ILE A 303 -37.50 -33.87 -20.85
C ILE A 303 -37.51 -32.62 -19.96
N ALA A 304 -38.49 -32.48 -19.07
CA ALA A 304 -38.54 -31.37 -18.11
C ALA A 304 -37.33 -31.40 -17.14
N TYR A 305 -36.98 -32.59 -16.63
CA TYR A 305 -35.80 -32.81 -15.80
C TYR A 305 -34.51 -32.42 -16.53
N GLU A 306 -34.37 -32.80 -17.81
CA GLU A 306 -33.23 -32.48 -18.66
C GLU A 306 -33.06 -30.96 -18.85
N ARG A 307 -34.16 -30.25 -19.14
CA ARG A 307 -34.15 -28.77 -19.27
C ARG A 307 -33.72 -28.06 -17.98
N LYS A 308 -34.09 -28.59 -16.82
CA LYS A 308 -33.61 -28.08 -15.53
C LYS A 308 -32.11 -28.35 -15.37
N LEU A 309 -31.67 -29.57 -15.66
CA LEU A 309 -30.26 -29.95 -15.57
C LEU A 309 -29.34 -29.08 -16.45
N SER A 310 -29.77 -28.73 -17.67
CA SER A 310 -28.97 -27.90 -18.59
C SER A 310 -28.79 -26.45 -18.12
N THR A 311 -29.72 -25.93 -17.31
CA THR A 311 -29.64 -24.57 -16.76
C THR A 311 -28.99 -24.52 -15.36
N LEU A 312 -28.83 -25.68 -14.70
CA LEU A 312 -28.31 -25.77 -13.34
C LEU A 312 -26.88 -25.23 -13.22
N TYR A 313 -26.00 -25.48 -14.20
CA TYR A 313 -24.62 -24.97 -14.16
C TYR A 313 -24.55 -23.44 -14.08
N ILE A 314 -25.29 -22.76 -14.97
CA ILE A 314 -25.33 -21.29 -15.04
C ILE A 314 -25.88 -20.75 -13.72
N TYR A 315 -26.96 -21.35 -13.22
CA TYR A 315 -27.52 -20.99 -11.93
C TYR A 315 -26.51 -21.12 -10.78
N LEU A 316 -25.84 -22.27 -10.65
CA LEU A 316 -24.85 -22.50 -9.60
C LEU A 316 -23.69 -21.50 -9.68
N LYS A 317 -23.17 -21.25 -10.89
CA LYS A 317 -22.10 -20.27 -11.12
C LYS A 317 -22.51 -18.90 -10.63
N ASP A 318 -23.69 -18.41 -11.03
CA ASP A 318 -24.18 -17.08 -10.67
C ASP A 318 -24.48 -16.96 -9.17
N GLN A 319 -25.04 -18.00 -8.55
CA GLN A 319 -25.30 -18.01 -7.11
C GLN A 319 -24.01 -18.00 -6.30
N TYR A 320 -23.03 -18.85 -6.62
CA TYR A 320 -21.77 -18.86 -5.87
C TYR A 320 -21.01 -17.55 -6.03
N LEU A 321 -20.98 -16.97 -7.24
CA LEU A 321 -20.44 -15.62 -7.49
C LEU A 321 -21.07 -14.57 -6.57
N HIS A 322 -22.38 -14.61 -6.37
CA HIS A 322 -23.07 -13.70 -5.47
C HIS A 322 -22.73 -13.97 -4.00
N LEU A 323 -22.59 -15.23 -3.60
CA LEU A 323 -22.38 -15.65 -2.22
C LEU A 323 -20.93 -15.47 -1.75
N PHE A 324 -19.93 -15.54 -2.63
CA PHE A 324 -18.51 -15.42 -2.24
C PHE A 324 -18.23 -14.16 -1.42
N LYS A 325 -18.77 -13.00 -1.80
CA LYS A 325 -18.59 -11.72 -1.06
C LYS A 325 -19.07 -11.77 0.41
N ASN A 326 -20.01 -12.66 0.72
CA ASN A 326 -20.56 -12.82 2.06
C ASN A 326 -19.69 -13.75 2.91
N TYR A 327 -18.91 -14.63 2.28
CA TYR A 327 -18.14 -15.68 2.95
C TYR A 327 -16.63 -15.48 2.88
N PHE A 328 -16.13 -14.66 1.97
CA PHE A 328 -14.71 -14.35 1.85
C PHE A 328 -14.49 -12.83 1.82
N GLN A 329 -13.34 -12.40 2.32
CA GLN A 329 -12.92 -11.00 2.29
C GLN A 329 -11.41 -10.94 2.16
N GLU A 330 -10.93 -10.07 1.28
CA GLU A 330 -9.51 -9.80 1.12
C GLU A 330 -9.08 -8.71 2.10
N VAL A 331 -7.90 -8.90 2.68
CA VAL A 331 -7.33 -8.00 3.67
C VAL A 331 -5.86 -7.77 3.39
N TYR A 332 -5.46 -6.52 3.54
CA TYR A 332 -4.08 -6.14 3.34
C TYR A 332 -3.15 -6.85 4.33
N HIS A 333 -2.02 -7.36 3.84
CA HIS A 333 -0.99 -7.97 4.66
C HIS A 333 0.40 -7.36 4.38
N PRO A 334 0.97 -6.62 5.34
CA PRO A 334 2.19 -5.82 5.13
C PRO A 334 3.46 -6.61 4.82
N TYR A 335 3.52 -7.90 5.17
CA TYR A 335 4.72 -8.74 5.00
C TYR A 335 4.62 -9.70 3.82
N LEU A 336 3.54 -9.64 3.05
CA LEU A 336 3.50 -10.30 1.76
C LEU A 336 4.25 -9.45 0.73
N SER A 337 5.53 -9.18 0.99
CA SER A 337 6.45 -8.70 -0.02
C SER A 337 6.93 -9.92 -0.79
N PHE A 338 6.46 -10.08 -2.02
CA PHE A 338 6.87 -11.19 -2.87
C PHE A 338 8.39 -11.11 -3.06
N LYS A 339 9.10 -12.07 -2.47
CA LYS A 339 10.56 -12.15 -2.43
C LYS A 339 11.12 -12.08 -3.85
N LYS A 340 11.72 -10.94 -4.18
CA LYS A 340 12.92 -10.91 -5.02
C LYS A 340 14.02 -10.26 -4.20
N GLU A 341 15.19 -10.87 -4.32
CA GLU A 341 16.44 -10.64 -3.60
C GLU A 341 16.71 -9.15 -3.32
N GLU A 342 17.15 -8.87 -2.09
CA GLU A 342 17.77 -7.62 -1.64
C GLU A 342 17.35 -6.35 -2.39
N LYS A 343 16.05 -6.07 -2.45
CA LYS A 343 15.61 -4.71 -2.78
C LYS A 343 16.18 -3.77 -1.71
N ALA A 344 16.78 -2.67 -2.14
CA ALA A 344 17.19 -1.60 -1.23
C ALA A 344 16.00 -1.28 -0.31
N ILE A 345 16.26 -1.09 0.98
CA ILE A 345 15.29 -0.95 2.09
C ILE A 345 14.16 0.08 1.82
N TYR A 346 14.32 0.91 0.78
CA TYR A 346 13.46 2.02 0.41
C TYR A 346 12.76 1.87 -0.96
N GLU A 347 12.92 0.74 -1.66
CA GLU A 347 12.14 0.45 -2.87
C GLU A 347 10.77 -0.14 -2.53
N ASP A 348 9.72 0.38 -3.16
CA ASP A 348 8.35 -0.03 -2.84
C ASP A 348 8.09 -1.49 -3.20
N SER A 349 7.41 -2.16 -2.29
CA SER A 349 6.90 -3.52 -2.47
C SER A 349 5.41 -3.41 -2.81
N LEU A 350 4.99 -4.14 -3.85
CA LEU A 350 3.57 -4.26 -4.17
C LEU A 350 2.78 -4.70 -2.93
N ALA A 351 1.58 -4.14 -2.76
CA ALA A 351 0.73 -4.48 -1.64
C ALA A 351 0.20 -5.92 -1.75
N GLY A 352 0.66 -6.78 -0.85
CA GLY A 352 0.13 -8.13 -0.72
C GLY A 352 -1.17 -8.15 0.08
N PHE A 353 -2.11 -8.97 -0.38
CA PHE A 353 -3.42 -9.22 0.21
C PHE A 353 -3.57 -10.70 0.50
N MET A 354 -4.29 -11.01 1.58
CA MET A 354 -4.69 -12.36 1.96
C MET A 354 -6.19 -12.50 2.01
N LEU A 355 -6.64 -13.72 1.74
CA LEU A 355 -8.04 -14.10 1.86
C LEU A 355 -8.39 -14.46 3.31
N LEU A 356 -9.51 -13.92 3.80
CA LEU A 356 -10.17 -14.34 5.03
C LEU A 356 -11.44 -15.09 4.71
N TYR A 357 -11.75 -16.10 5.51
CA TYR A 357 -13.03 -16.79 5.52
C TYR A 357 -13.93 -16.26 6.64
N LYS A 358 -15.09 -15.75 6.28
CA LYS A 358 -16.07 -15.11 7.17
C LYS A 358 -17.04 -16.12 7.80
N GLY A 359 -17.21 -17.30 7.20
CA GLY A 359 -18.22 -18.28 7.62
C GLY A 359 -19.66 -17.75 7.60
N GLY A 360 -19.95 -16.74 6.77
CA GLY A 360 -21.24 -16.05 6.72
C GLY A 360 -21.47 -15.04 7.86
N SER A 361 -20.50 -14.89 8.77
CA SER A 361 -20.57 -13.91 9.86
C SER A 361 -20.24 -12.50 9.37
N MET A 362 -21.01 -11.53 9.86
CA MET A 362 -20.67 -10.11 9.71
C MET A 362 -19.68 -9.63 10.78
N GLU A 363 -19.37 -10.46 11.78
CA GLU A 363 -18.49 -10.11 12.89
C GLU A 363 -17.03 -10.51 12.60
N PRO A 364 -16.11 -9.55 12.45
CA PRO A 364 -14.75 -9.87 12.02
C PRO A 364 -13.88 -10.61 13.03
N SER A 365 -14.29 -10.62 14.30
CA SER A 365 -13.63 -11.40 15.36
C SER A 365 -13.69 -12.91 15.10
N LEU A 366 -14.65 -13.37 14.30
CA LEU A 366 -14.88 -14.77 13.94
C LEU A 366 -14.27 -15.15 12.59
N TRP A 367 -13.70 -14.20 11.87
CA TRP A 367 -13.13 -14.45 10.55
C TRP A 367 -11.79 -15.18 10.67
N THR A 368 -11.60 -16.18 9.82
CA THR A 368 -10.42 -17.04 9.84
C THR A 368 -9.46 -16.61 8.74
N LEU A 369 -8.19 -16.39 9.10
CA LEU A 369 -7.14 -16.17 8.12
C LEU A 369 -6.85 -17.47 7.38
N ILE A 370 -6.73 -17.40 6.07
CA ILE A 370 -6.27 -18.51 5.25
C ILE A 370 -4.78 -18.34 5.01
N ASP A 371 -3.95 -19.03 5.80
CA ASP A 371 -2.48 -18.96 5.68
C ASP A 371 -1.90 -20.16 4.91
N LYS A 372 -2.60 -21.31 4.94
CA LYS A 372 -2.16 -22.58 4.39
C LYS A 372 -3.14 -23.17 3.39
N GLU A 373 -2.61 -24.05 2.55
CA GLU A 373 -3.37 -24.86 1.61
C GLU A 373 -4.50 -25.66 2.27
N GLN A 374 -4.24 -26.25 3.44
CA GLN A 374 -5.23 -27.03 4.19
C GLN A 374 -6.39 -26.16 4.71
N GLU A 375 -6.10 -24.93 5.11
CA GLU A 375 -7.11 -23.97 5.56
C GLU A 375 -7.94 -23.50 4.38
N PHE A 376 -7.31 -23.25 3.22
CA PHE A 376 -8.00 -22.85 2.00
C PHE A 376 -9.01 -23.90 1.55
N THR A 377 -8.60 -25.17 1.43
CA THR A 377 -9.50 -26.25 1.01
C THR A 377 -10.61 -26.50 2.02
N LYS A 378 -10.31 -26.43 3.33
CA LYS A 378 -11.33 -26.52 4.39
C LYS A 378 -12.36 -25.39 4.29
N CYS A 379 -11.93 -24.14 4.16
CA CYS A 379 -12.84 -22.99 4.07
C CYS A 379 -13.74 -23.05 2.81
N LEU A 380 -13.24 -23.57 1.69
CA LEU A 380 -14.05 -23.80 0.50
C LEU A 380 -15.12 -24.88 0.71
N LYS A 381 -14.81 -25.96 1.43
CA LYS A 381 -15.79 -26.98 1.80
C LYS A 381 -16.86 -26.42 2.72
N ASP A 382 -16.44 -25.72 3.77
CA ASP A 382 -17.34 -25.10 4.73
C ASP A 382 -18.27 -24.10 4.02
N PHE A 383 -17.75 -23.35 3.04
CA PHE A 383 -18.54 -22.49 2.16
C PHE A 383 -19.61 -23.27 1.37
N LEU A 384 -19.23 -24.33 0.65
CA LEU A 384 -20.18 -25.12 -0.15
C LEU A 384 -21.28 -25.73 0.72
N LEU A 385 -20.93 -26.25 1.89
CA LEU A 385 -21.89 -26.83 2.83
C LEU A 385 -22.83 -25.78 3.42
N ALA A 386 -22.29 -24.62 3.84
CA ALA A 386 -23.09 -23.54 4.44
C ALA A 386 -24.03 -22.87 3.44
N THR A 387 -23.68 -22.84 2.16
CA THR A 387 -24.47 -22.17 1.11
C THR A 387 -25.49 -23.09 0.43
N LEU A 388 -25.33 -24.41 0.54
CA LEU A 388 -26.21 -25.40 -0.07
C LEU A 388 -27.71 -25.16 0.21
N PRO A 389 -28.17 -24.87 1.44
CA PRO A 389 -29.59 -24.60 1.69
C PRO A 389 -30.10 -23.36 0.93
N VAL A 390 -29.28 -22.32 0.80
CA VAL A 390 -29.63 -21.08 0.09
C VAL A 390 -29.76 -21.35 -1.41
N VAL A 391 -28.82 -22.11 -1.96
CA VAL A 391 -28.79 -22.51 -3.37
C VAL A 391 -29.98 -23.42 -3.72
N LYS A 392 -30.33 -24.36 -2.84
CA LYS A 392 -31.52 -25.22 -3.02
C LYS A 392 -32.80 -24.41 -3.05
N ASN A 393 -33.01 -23.57 -2.04
CA ASN A 393 -34.23 -22.76 -1.93
C ASN A 393 -34.40 -21.77 -3.08
N GLY A 394 -33.30 -21.28 -3.67
CA GLY A 394 -33.34 -20.36 -4.79
C GLY A 394 -33.61 -21.03 -6.15
N TYR A 395 -33.54 -22.36 -6.25
CA TYR A 395 -33.75 -23.10 -7.49
C TYR A 395 -35.01 -23.95 -7.36
N ALA A 396 -36.13 -23.48 -7.92
CA ALA A 396 -37.43 -24.17 -7.88
C ALA A 396 -37.39 -25.50 -8.67
N TRP A 397 -36.82 -26.54 -8.06
CA TRP A 397 -36.67 -27.90 -8.56
C TRP A 397 -36.45 -28.89 -7.39
N GLU A 398 -37.54 -29.46 -6.88
CA GLU A 398 -37.50 -30.40 -5.73
C GLU A 398 -36.67 -31.66 -6.03
N GLU A 399 -36.81 -32.26 -7.21
CA GLU A 399 -36.01 -33.44 -7.58
C GLU A 399 -34.52 -33.10 -7.77
N GLY A 400 -34.22 -31.82 -7.98
CA GLY A 400 -32.87 -31.28 -8.09
C GLY A 400 -32.11 -31.23 -6.78
N GLU A 401 -32.79 -31.27 -5.63
CA GLU A 401 -32.13 -31.19 -4.33
C GLU A 401 -31.15 -32.33 -4.11
N ALA A 402 -31.56 -33.56 -4.43
CA ALA A 402 -30.71 -34.74 -4.32
C ALA A 402 -29.52 -34.70 -5.31
N VAL A 403 -29.71 -34.07 -6.48
CA VAL A 403 -28.63 -33.84 -7.44
C VAL A 403 -27.62 -32.86 -6.87
N MET A 404 -28.08 -31.76 -6.29
CA MET A 404 -27.22 -30.76 -5.66
C MET A 404 -26.46 -31.33 -4.45
N ASP A 405 -27.11 -32.11 -3.57
CA ASP A 405 -26.43 -32.77 -2.44
C ASP A 405 -25.28 -33.64 -2.91
N ARG A 406 -25.54 -34.47 -3.93
CA ARG A 406 -24.53 -35.38 -4.47
C ARG A 406 -23.40 -34.62 -5.13
N LEU A 407 -23.71 -33.54 -5.86
CA LEU A 407 -22.70 -32.66 -6.46
C LEU A 407 -21.77 -32.06 -5.40
N ILE A 408 -22.31 -31.58 -4.28
CA ILE A 408 -21.50 -30.97 -3.21
C ILE A 408 -20.56 -31.97 -2.54
N VAL A 409 -21.01 -33.21 -2.36
CA VAL A 409 -20.15 -34.30 -1.85
C VAL A 409 -18.98 -34.54 -2.81
N GLU A 410 -19.26 -34.71 -4.10
CA GLU A 410 -18.23 -34.93 -5.13
C GLU A 410 -17.28 -33.74 -5.27
N LEU A 411 -17.81 -32.52 -5.24
CA LEU A 411 -17.01 -31.28 -5.22
C LEU A 411 -16.09 -31.20 -4.00
N SER A 412 -16.58 -31.60 -2.84
CA SER A 412 -15.78 -31.60 -1.61
C SER A 412 -14.60 -32.55 -1.73
N PHE A 413 -14.79 -33.76 -2.29
CA PHE A 413 -13.66 -34.67 -2.56
C PHE A 413 -12.70 -34.10 -3.61
N TYR A 414 -13.22 -33.44 -4.65
CA TYR A 414 -12.39 -32.84 -5.68
C TYR A 414 -11.52 -31.69 -5.14
N ILE A 415 -12.06 -30.81 -4.29
CA ILE A 415 -11.33 -29.68 -3.68
C ILE A 415 -10.17 -30.16 -2.80
N GLU A 416 -10.29 -31.33 -2.17
CA GLU A 416 -9.21 -31.95 -1.39
C GLU A 416 -8.14 -32.62 -2.24
N SER A 417 -8.38 -32.79 -3.54
CA SER A 417 -7.44 -33.45 -4.42
C SER A 417 -6.19 -32.59 -4.67
N LYS A 418 -5.04 -33.24 -4.77
CA LYS A 418 -3.79 -32.59 -5.20
C LYS A 418 -3.91 -31.98 -6.59
N ALA A 419 -4.76 -32.56 -7.45
CA ALA A 419 -5.00 -32.07 -8.80
C ALA A 419 -5.65 -30.67 -8.77
N PHE A 420 -6.74 -30.50 -8.02
CA PHE A 420 -7.38 -29.19 -7.87
C PHE A 420 -6.39 -28.13 -7.39
N MET A 421 -5.62 -28.42 -6.35
CA MET A 421 -4.65 -27.46 -5.82
C MET A 421 -3.52 -27.11 -6.79
N ALA A 422 -3.02 -28.08 -7.57
CA ALA A 422 -2.03 -27.83 -8.60
C ALA A 422 -2.56 -26.88 -9.69
N PHE A 423 -3.79 -27.12 -10.16
CA PHE A 423 -4.45 -26.25 -11.14
C PHE A 423 -4.76 -24.86 -10.58
N ALA A 424 -5.23 -24.77 -9.32
CA ALA A 424 -5.52 -23.50 -8.68
C ALA A 424 -4.25 -22.63 -8.53
N LYS A 425 -3.12 -23.23 -8.12
CA LYS A 425 -1.83 -22.53 -8.06
C LYS A 425 -1.35 -22.09 -9.45
N LYS A 426 -1.49 -22.96 -10.46
CA LYS A 426 -1.13 -22.63 -11.85
C LYS A 426 -1.90 -21.40 -12.35
N ARG A 427 -3.23 -21.38 -12.18
CA ARG A 427 -4.07 -20.23 -12.56
C ARG A 427 -3.72 -18.97 -11.79
N ALA A 428 -3.43 -19.08 -10.49
CA ALA A 428 -2.99 -17.93 -9.70
C ALA A 428 -1.66 -17.35 -10.22
N GLN A 429 -0.74 -18.20 -10.71
CA GLN A 429 0.57 -17.80 -11.24
C GLN A 429 0.52 -17.21 -12.65
N GLU A 430 -0.43 -17.65 -13.50
CA GLU A 430 -0.57 -17.16 -14.88
C GLU A 430 -0.87 -15.64 -14.96
N GLU A 431 -1.36 -15.02 -13.87
CA GLU A 431 -1.70 -13.59 -13.80
C GLU A 431 -0.61 -12.68 -13.20
N GLY A 432 0.67 -13.02 -13.24
CA GLY A 432 1.72 -12.03 -12.95
C GLY A 432 3.10 -12.58 -12.60
N PRO A 433 4.08 -11.69 -12.38
CA PRO A 433 5.50 -12.06 -12.29
C PRO A 433 5.94 -12.64 -10.93
N PHE A 434 5.02 -13.03 -10.04
CA PHE A 434 5.34 -13.47 -8.67
C PHE A 434 4.67 -14.81 -8.34
N GLU A 435 5.23 -15.56 -7.38
CA GLU A 435 4.62 -16.77 -6.80
C GLU A 435 3.32 -16.42 -6.07
N LYS A 436 2.23 -16.27 -6.81
CA LYS A 436 0.88 -16.06 -6.27
C LYS A 436 0.31 -17.41 -5.80
N LEU A 437 -0.33 -17.40 -4.64
CA LEU A 437 -1.10 -18.53 -4.14
C LEU A 437 -2.60 -18.20 -4.27
N PRO A 438 -3.50 -19.20 -4.32
CA PRO A 438 -4.94 -18.95 -4.44
C PRO A 438 -5.55 -18.04 -3.34
N TRP A 439 -4.90 -17.95 -2.19
CA TRP A 439 -5.29 -17.13 -1.04
C TRP A 439 -4.38 -15.91 -0.81
N VAL A 440 -3.38 -15.68 -1.67
CA VAL A 440 -2.37 -14.60 -1.54
C VAL A 440 -2.07 -13.96 -2.89
N TYR A 441 -2.26 -12.65 -3.01
CA TYR A 441 -2.00 -11.93 -4.25
C TYR A 441 -1.50 -10.49 -4.03
N CYS A 442 -0.92 -9.87 -5.07
CA CYS A 442 -0.69 -8.42 -5.11
C CYS A 442 -1.94 -7.72 -5.61
N SER A 443 -2.50 -6.80 -4.84
CA SER A 443 -3.64 -5.99 -5.30
C SER A 443 -3.22 -5.02 -6.40
N GLY A 444 -4.15 -4.77 -7.34
CA GLY A 444 -4.12 -3.66 -8.31
C GLY A 444 -4.83 -2.40 -7.79
N GLY A 445 -5.00 -2.29 -6.47
CA GLY A 445 -5.52 -1.12 -5.78
C GLY A 445 -4.54 0.05 -5.91
N SER A 446 -5.07 1.26 -5.89
CA SER A 446 -4.31 2.49 -5.99
C SER A 446 -4.67 3.44 -4.86
N MET A 447 -3.89 4.51 -4.69
CA MET A 447 -4.24 5.58 -3.76
C MET A 447 -5.62 6.18 -4.09
N GLN A 448 -5.98 6.26 -5.37
CA GLN A 448 -7.30 6.70 -5.84
C GLN A 448 -8.41 5.83 -5.25
N SER A 449 -8.32 4.50 -5.41
CA SER A 449 -9.37 3.60 -4.91
C SER A 449 -9.45 3.64 -3.39
N LEU A 450 -8.31 3.68 -2.69
CA LEU A 450 -8.31 3.83 -1.23
C LEU A 450 -9.06 5.09 -0.80
N LEU A 451 -8.72 6.24 -1.38
CA LEU A 451 -9.32 7.52 -0.98
C LEU A 451 -10.82 7.57 -1.31
N MET A 452 -11.22 7.03 -2.46
CA MET A 452 -12.64 6.95 -2.85
C MET A 452 -13.45 6.10 -1.86
N ALA A 453 -12.96 4.91 -1.50
CA ALA A 453 -13.60 4.09 -0.49
C ALA A 453 -13.62 4.74 0.89
N TYR A 454 -12.48 5.27 1.30
CA TYR A 454 -12.31 5.80 2.65
C TYR A 454 -13.16 7.04 2.89
N PHE A 455 -13.19 7.98 1.93
CA PHE A 455 -13.96 9.23 2.02
C PHE A 455 -15.37 9.15 1.42
N ASN A 456 -15.81 7.95 1.02
CA ASN A 456 -17.12 7.72 0.38
C ASN A 456 -17.34 8.66 -0.82
N LYS A 457 -16.44 8.60 -1.81
CA LYS A 457 -16.55 9.35 -3.06
C LYS A 457 -17.05 8.44 -4.18
N GLU A 458 -18.07 8.91 -4.89
CA GLU A 458 -18.63 8.21 -6.03
C GLU A 458 -17.85 8.49 -7.30
N GLU A 459 -17.39 9.73 -7.44
CA GLU A 459 -16.60 10.20 -8.58
C GLU A 459 -15.10 10.05 -8.32
N GLU A 460 -14.34 9.91 -9.41
CA GLU A 460 -12.89 9.97 -9.36
C GLU A 460 -12.42 11.31 -8.79
N LEU A 461 -11.43 11.25 -7.89
CA LEU A 461 -10.77 12.43 -7.36
C LEU A 461 -10.08 13.21 -8.48
N ALA A 462 -10.17 14.54 -8.40
CA ALA A 462 -9.51 15.45 -9.31
C ALA A 462 -8.00 15.32 -9.15
N HIS A 463 -7.33 14.99 -10.24
CA HIS A 463 -5.90 14.82 -10.29
C HIS A 463 -5.32 15.28 -11.62
N GLU A 464 -4.11 15.80 -11.58
CA GLU A 464 -3.29 16.09 -12.74
C GLU A 464 -2.26 14.98 -12.91
N LYS A 465 -2.05 14.53 -14.14
CA LYS A 465 -1.09 13.46 -14.46
C LYS A 465 -0.14 13.89 -15.56
N ARG A 466 1.15 13.61 -15.39
CA ARG A 466 2.17 13.96 -16.38
C ARG A 466 3.28 12.91 -16.44
N VAL A 467 3.63 12.51 -17.65
CA VAL A 467 4.87 11.79 -17.92
C VAL A 467 5.99 12.82 -18.00
N VAL A 468 7.05 12.62 -17.23
CA VAL A 468 8.16 13.57 -17.11
C VAL A 468 9.44 12.92 -17.63
N GLU A 469 10.26 13.71 -18.33
CA GLU A 469 11.50 13.23 -18.97
C GLU A 469 12.77 13.83 -18.36
N SER A 470 12.63 14.52 -17.22
CA SER A 470 13.75 14.93 -16.38
C SER A 470 13.28 15.39 -15.00
N PRO A 471 14.17 15.45 -13.98
CA PRO A 471 13.88 16.09 -12.70
C PRO A 471 13.44 17.56 -12.84
N LEU A 472 13.97 18.27 -13.83
CA LEU A 472 13.57 19.64 -14.14
C LEU A 472 12.11 19.72 -14.58
N LEU A 473 11.68 18.84 -15.49
CA LEU A 473 10.28 18.79 -15.92
C LEU A 473 9.34 18.33 -14.80
N LEU A 474 9.82 17.50 -13.87
CA LEU A 474 9.06 17.09 -12.69
C LEU A 474 8.84 18.25 -11.72
N LEU A 475 9.88 19.04 -11.40
CA LEU A 475 9.73 20.22 -10.56
C LEU A 475 8.84 21.27 -11.24
N THR A 476 9.02 21.48 -12.55
CA THR A 476 8.16 22.37 -13.34
C THR A 476 6.71 21.91 -13.30
N PHE A 477 6.44 20.61 -13.45
CA PHE A 477 5.10 20.05 -13.33
C PHE A 477 4.47 20.40 -11.97
N PHE A 478 5.18 20.18 -10.87
CA PHE A 478 4.66 20.48 -9.54
C PHE A 478 4.35 21.97 -9.35
N ILE A 479 5.25 22.86 -9.79
CA ILE A 479 5.08 24.31 -9.66
C ILE A 479 3.94 24.81 -10.55
N ASP A 480 3.90 24.41 -11.82
CA ASP A 480 2.87 24.85 -12.77
C ASP A 480 1.47 24.40 -12.32
N THR A 481 1.34 23.15 -11.85
CA THR A 481 0.07 22.67 -11.30
C THR A 481 -0.38 23.52 -10.10
N LEU A 482 0.53 23.90 -9.20
CA LEU A 482 0.21 24.77 -8.06
C LEU A 482 -0.16 26.21 -8.48
N LYS A 483 0.48 26.76 -9.54
CA LYS A 483 0.14 28.07 -10.12
C LYS A 483 -1.29 28.10 -10.68
N GLU A 484 -1.73 26.98 -11.26
CA GLU A 484 -3.05 26.83 -11.88
C GLU A 484 -4.16 26.52 -10.85
N MET A 485 -3.80 26.16 -9.61
CA MET A 485 -4.78 25.82 -8.59
C MET A 485 -5.63 27.03 -8.17
N PRO A 486 -6.93 26.83 -7.87
CA PRO A 486 -7.78 27.91 -7.39
C PRO A 486 -7.26 28.54 -6.09
N PRO A 487 -7.30 29.89 -5.93
CA PRO A 487 -6.80 30.58 -4.73
C PRO A 487 -7.41 30.10 -3.40
N LEU A 488 -8.64 29.58 -3.44
CA LEU A 488 -9.28 29.01 -2.25
C LEU A 488 -8.58 27.75 -1.73
N GLN A 489 -7.88 27.02 -2.61
CA GLN A 489 -7.15 25.80 -2.25
C GLN A 489 -5.72 26.14 -1.83
N THR A 490 -5.05 27.07 -2.53
CA THR A 490 -3.65 27.45 -2.23
C THR A 490 -3.51 28.17 -0.89
N LYS A 491 -4.52 28.93 -0.45
CA LYS A 491 -4.56 29.58 0.88
C LYS A 491 -4.28 28.65 2.05
N ALA A 492 -4.67 27.37 1.95
CA ALA A 492 -4.37 26.39 3.00
C ALA A 492 -2.85 26.19 3.17
N PHE A 493 -2.13 26.12 2.05
CA PHE A 493 -0.67 25.97 2.03
C PHE A 493 0.05 27.26 2.43
N GLU A 494 -0.50 28.42 2.09
CA GLU A 494 0.04 29.72 2.51
C GLU A 494 0.01 29.89 4.03
N LYS A 495 -1.04 29.35 4.66
CA LYS A 495 -1.28 29.48 6.09
C LYS A 495 -0.48 28.45 6.91
N ASP A 496 -0.37 27.23 6.41
CA ASP A 496 0.31 26.14 7.09
C ASP A 496 1.31 25.47 6.13
N SER A 497 2.60 25.74 6.36
CA SER A 497 3.69 25.23 5.53
C SER A 497 3.80 23.71 5.55
N ALA A 498 3.26 23.05 6.58
CA ALA A 498 3.27 21.61 6.74
C ALA A 498 1.99 20.92 6.23
N PHE A 499 1.06 21.69 5.65
CA PHE A 499 -0.20 21.16 5.12
C PHE A 499 0.07 20.28 3.89
N PRO A 500 -0.26 18.98 3.94
CA PRO A 500 0.09 18.04 2.89
C PRO A 500 -0.91 18.06 1.72
N MET A 501 -0.38 17.79 0.54
CA MET A 501 -1.12 17.44 -0.67
C MET A 501 -0.66 16.05 -1.12
N LEU A 502 -1.56 15.21 -1.61
CA LEU A 502 -1.20 13.85 -2.01
C LEU A 502 -0.60 13.84 -3.41
N ALA A 503 0.50 13.11 -3.55
CA ALA A 503 1.20 12.91 -4.81
C ALA A 503 1.63 11.44 -4.95
N SER A 504 1.79 10.98 -6.18
CA SER A 504 2.40 9.67 -6.44
C SER A 504 3.33 9.69 -7.64
N SER A 505 4.49 9.09 -7.47
CA SER A 505 5.33 8.60 -8.56
C SER A 505 4.78 7.27 -9.08
N PRO A 506 5.33 6.72 -10.18
CA PRO A 506 5.00 5.38 -10.66
C PRO A 506 5.12 4.26 -9.64
N THR A 507 5.96 4.44 -8.62
CA THR A 507 6.29 3.40 -7.64
C THR A 507 6.09 3.83 -6.20
N HIS A 508 5.65 5.05 -5.92
CA HIS A 508 5.59 5.54 -4.55
C HIS A 508 4.56 6.65 -4.36
N ALA A 509 3.76 6.57 -3.30
CA ALA A 509 2.88 7.65 -2.88
C ALA A 509 3.49 8.42 -1.70
N PHE A 510 3.39 9.75 -1.74
CA PHE A 510 4.03 10.66 -0.79
C PHE A 510 3.20 11.92 -0.55
N SER A 511 3.61 12.72 0.44
CA SER A 511 2.96 13.98 0.75
C SER A 511 3.77 15.14 0.18
N LEU A 512 3.26 15.80 -0.87
CA LEU A 512 3.79 17.08 -1.33
C LEU A 512 3.49 18.15 -0.26
N LEU A 513 4.39 19.11 -0.06
CA LEU A 513 4.30 20.17 0.95
C LEU A 513 4.41 21.55 0.30
N PRO A 514 3.36 22.04 -0.39
CA PRO A 514 3.44 23.26 -1.19
C PRO A 514 3.78 24.53 -0.41
N GLY A 515 3.49 24.55 0.90
CA GLY A 515 3.69 25.72 1.75
C GLY A 515 5.11 25.87 2.29
N LEU A 516 6.04 24.95 1.97
CA LEU A 516 7.46 25.12 2.32
C LEU A 516 8.04 26.34 1.62
N GLU A 517 8.73 27.20 2.35
CA GLU A 517 9.09 28.57 1.92
C GLU A 517 9.67 28.68 0.51
N LYS A 518 10.77 27.97 0.22
CA LYS A 518 11.39 28.00 -1.13
C LYS A 518 10.48 27.42 -2.21
N PHE A 519 9.73 26.37 -1.89
CA PHE A 519 8.83 25.74 -2.86
C PHE A 519 7.62 26.64 -3.15
N ARG A 520 7.11 27.32 -2.12
CA ARG A 520 6.06 28.34 -2.17
C ARG A 520 6.43 29.50 -3.08
N GLN A 521 7.64 30.03 -2.92
CA GLN A 521 8.15 31.11 -3.78
C GLN A 521 8.07 30.75 -5.27
N GLY A 522 8.26 29.47 -5.63
CA GLY A 522 8.22 29.03 -7.02
C GLY A 522 6.85 29.09 -7.67
N TRP A 523 5.80 28.73 -6.93
CA TRP A 523 4.43 28.80 -7.46
C TRP A 523 3.74 30.14 -7.19
N GLU A 524 4.25 30.97 -6.26
CA GLU A 524 3.82 32.37 -6.13
C GLU A 524 4.48 33.30 -7.16
N ASP A 525 5.59 32.88 -7.78
CA ASP A 525 6.24 33.64 -8.84
C ASP A 525 5.36 33.75 -10.09
N GLY A 526 5.05 34.98 -10.51
CA GLY A 526 4.26 35.27 -11.71
C GLY A 526 5.03 35.07 -13.03
N GLY A 527 6.30 34.68 -12.97
CA GLY A 527 7.16 34.45 -14.12
C GLY A 527 7.08 33.02 -14.68
N LEU A 528 7.94 32.76 -15.66
CA LEU A 528 8.11 31.43 -16.26
C LEU A 528 8.81 30.51 -15.25
N THR A 529 8.18 29.38 -14.93
CA THR A 529 8.66 28.40 -13.94
C THR A 529 10.09 27.92 -14.22
N TYR A 530 10.43 27.67 -15.49
CA TYR A 530 11.80 27.29 -15.87
C TYR A 530 12.83 28.37 -15.52
N THR A 531 12.49 29.63 -15.76
CA THR A 531 13.35 30.79 -15.43
C THR A 531 13.57 30.86 -13.93
N TRP A 532 12.50 30.70 -13.15
CA TRP A 532 12.60 30.66 -11.69
C TRP A 532 13.48 29.51 -11.19
N ILE A 533 13.30 28.28 -11.68
CA ILE A 533 14.13 27.13 -11.29
C ILE A 533 15.61 27.39 -11.63
N ARG A 534 15.88 27.95 -12.81
CA ARG A 534 17.22 28.30 -13.25
C ARG A 534 17.86 29.33 -12.33
N ASP A 535 17.12 30.37 -11.96
CA ASP A 535 17.66 31.53 -11.24
C ASP A 535 17.78 31.26 -9.73
N GLU A 536 16.90 30.44 -9.16
CA GLU A 536 16.87 30.14 -7.72
C GLU A 536 17.65 28.87 -7.32
N ILE A 537 17.85 27.92 -8.24
CA ILE A 537 18.50 26.63 -7.92
C ILE A 537 19.76 26.41 -8.75
N ILE A 538 19.63 26.42 -10.08
CA ILE A 538 20.70 25.96 -10.98
C ILE A 538 21.84 26.97 -10.97
N THR A 539 21.55 28.24 -11.25
CA THR A 539 22.57 29.30 -11.36
C THR A 539 23.29 29.55 -10.03
N PRO A 540 22.60 29.63 -8.87
CA PRO A 540 23.29 29.74 -7.59
C PRO A 540 24.18 28.53 -7.31
N GLY A 541 23.70 27.31 -7.58
CA GLY A 541 24.47 26.08 -7.45
C GLY A 541 25.72 26.08 -8.32
N GLU A 542 25.58 26.42 -9.61
CA GLU A 542 26.70 26.57 -10.54
C GLU A 542 27.74 27.58 -10.04
N LYS A 543 27.30 28.79 -9.69
CA LYS A 543 28.20 29.85 -9.19
C LYS A 543 28.93 29.41 -7.93
N PHE A 544 28.22 28.76 -6.99
CA PHE A 544 28.80 28.25 -5.76
C PHE A 544 29.89 27.21 -6.06
N TYR A 545 29.61 26.20 -6.87
CA TYR A 545 30.57 25.14 -7.14
C TYR A 545 31.71 25.57 -8.08
N GLN A 546 31.49 26.57 -8.95
CA GLN A 546 32.55 27.22 -9.72
C GLN A 546 33.52 28.00 -8.83
N SER A 547 33.05 28.56 -7.72
CA SER A 547 33.92 29.28 -6.76
C SER A 547 34.68 28.34 -5.83
N GLN A 548 34.22 27.08 -5.67
CA GLN A 548 34.90 26.08 -4.86
C GLN A 548 36.20 25.59 -5.53
N LYS A 549 37.29 25.63 -4.75
CA LYS A 549 38.61 25.14 -5.15
C LYS A 549 39.14 24.20 -4.08
N PHE A 550 39.72 23.09 -4.50
CA PHE A 550 40.50 22.26 -3.60
C PHE A 550 41.81 22.96 -3.27
N SER A 551 42.15 22.96 -1.98
CA SER A 551 43.50 23.21 -1.53
C SER A 551 44.49 22.19 -2.12
N LYS A 552 45.77 22.49 -1.97
CA LYS A 552 46.85 21.59 -2.42
C LYS A 552 46.79 20.26 -1.70
N GLU A 553 46.53 20.32 -0.40
CA GLU A 553 46.43 19.16 0.48
C GLU A 553 45.25 18.27 0.08
N GLU A 554 44.08 18.84 -0.20
CA GLU A 554 42.90 18.11 -0.66
C GLU A 554 43.11 17.48 -2.04
N SER A 555 43.63 18.26 -2.99
CA SER A 555 43.85 17.81 -4.36
C SER A 555 44.78 16.61 -4.41
N LEU A 556 45.89 16.68 -3.65
CA LEU A 556 46.87 15.60 -3.56
C LEU A 556 46.33 14.38 -2.80
N PHE A 557 45.52 14.60 -1.76
CA PHE A 557 44.88 13.52 -1.04
C PHE A 557 43.89 12.73 -1.93
N LEU A 558 42.99 13.43 -2.63
CA LEU A 558 42.03 12.81 -3.53
C LEU A 558 42.72 12.04 -4.65
N LEU A 559 43.79 12.62 -5.21
CA LEU A 559 44.62 11.94 -6.21
C LEU A 559 45.25 10.67 -5.63
N GLU A 560 45.79 10.70 -4.41
CA GLU A 560 46.39 9.53 -3.77
C GLU A 560 45.39 8.40 -3.54
N GLU A 561 44.20 8.70 -3.02
CA GLU A 561 43.17 7.68 -2.80
C GLU A 561 42.63 7.12 -4.13
N LEU A 562 42.51 7.94 -5.18
CA LEU A 562 42.18 7.46 -6.53
C LEU A 562 43.24 6.46 -7.00
N MET A 563 44.52 6.83 -6.91
CA MET A 563 45.63 5.97 -7.34
C MET A 563 45.66 4.66 -6.56
N LYS A 564 45.37 4.70 -5.25
CA LYS A 564 45.27 3.52 -4.41
C LYS A 564 44.09 2.62 -4.81
N LYS A 565 42.90 3.19 -5.04
CA LYS A 565 41.71 2.47 -5.50
C LYS A 565 41.96 1.76 -6.84
N LEU A 566 42.76 2.37 -7.71
CA LEU A 566 43.12 1.83 -9.02
C LEU A 566 44.38 0.95 -9.01
N GLY A 567 45.01 0.69 -7.86
CA GLY A 567 46.23 -0.13 -7.76
C GLY A 567 47.49 0.52 -8.35
N LEU A 568 47.50 1.84 -8.51
CA LEU A 568 48.57 2.64 -9.13
C LEU A 568 49.55 3.24 -8.11
N GLU A 569 49.75 2.58 -6.97
CA GLU A 569 50.59 3.10 -5.87
C GLU A 569 52.04 3.37 -6.27
N LYS A 570 52.56 2.71 -7.32
CA LYS A 570 53.91 2.93 -7.86
C LYS A 570 54.08 4.30 -8.53
N ALA A 571 52.99 4.97 -8.88
CA ALA A 571 53.00 6.28 -9.53
C ALA A 571 53.03 7.46 -8.53
N LYS A 572 53.29 7.23 -7.23
CA LYS A 572 53.42 8.28 -6.20
C LYS A 572 54.43 9.39 -6.55
N HIS A 573 55.42 9.11 -7.39
CA HIS A 573 56.39 10.09 -7.88
C HIS A 573 55.75 11.21 -8.74
N LEU A 574 54.52 11.02 -9.22
CA LEU A 574 53.78 12.00 -10.02
C LEU A 574 53.09 13.08 -9.17
N LYS A 575 52.91 12.88 -7.85
CA LYS A 575 52.24 13.85 -6.97
C LYS A 575 52.78 15.29 -7.07
N PRO A 576 54.10 15.54 -7.10
CA PRO A 576 54.63 16.91 -7.20
C PRO A 576 54.26 17.62 -8.51
N LEU A 577 53.90 16.86 -9.55
CA LEU A 577 53.53 17.38 -10.87
C LEU A 577 52.04 17.72 -10.97
N PHE A 578 51.24 17.32 -9.98
CA PHE A 578 49.80 17.61 -9.99
C PHE A 578 49.55 19.09 -9.62
N PRO A 579 48.59 19.77 -10.28
CA PRO A 579 48.32 21.18 -9.99
C PRO A 579 47.97 21.40 -8.50
N PRO A 580 48.52 22.46 -7.88
CA PRO A 580 48.37 22.68 -6.45
C PRO A 580 46.99 23.21 -6.05
N ILE A 581 46.22 23.77 -6.97
CA ILE A 581 44.86 24.26 -6.70
C ILE A 581 44.01 23.86 -7.89
N VAL A 582 42.99 23.07 -7.64
CA VAL A 582 42.13 22.52 -8.69
C VAL A 582 40.69 22.97 -8.42
N PRO A 583 40.05 23.68 -9.37
CA PRO A 583 38.62 23.97 -9.28
C PRO A 583 37.82 22.67 -9.22
N LEU A 584 36.82 22.60 -8.34
CA LEU A 584 36.04 21.38 -8.09
C LEU A 584 35.47 20.80 -9.40
N LEU A 585 34.83 21.63 -10.21
CA LEU A 585 34.19 21.24 -11.46
C LEU A 585 35.17 20.80 -12.56
N LEU A 586 36.44 21.20 -12.46
CA LEU A 586 37.48 20.83 -13.43
C LEU A 586 38.33 19.65 -12.97
N TRP A 587 38.12 19.14 -11.75
CA TRP A 587 38.99 18.12 -11.17
C TRP A 587 39.03 16.86 -12.02
N THR A 588 37.87 16.36 -12.48
CA THR A 588 37.80 15.18 -13.35
C THR A 588 38.59 15.36 -14.65
N GLU A 589 38.46 16.52 -15.30
CA GLU A 589 39.19 16.82 -16.54
C GLU A 589 40.70 16.93 -16.29
N ILE A 590 41.08 17.59 -15.20
CA ILE A 590 42.48 17.81 -14.84
C ILE A 590 43.15 16.50 -14.47
N VAL A 591 42.50 15.63 -13.69
CA VAL A 591 43.00 14.29 -13.36
C VAL A 591 43.07 13.40 -14.60
N PHE A 592 42.06 13.43 -15.46
CA PHE A 592 42.09 12.65 -16.69
C PHE A 592 43.20 13.13 -17.64
N ALA A 593 43.33 14.44 -17.87
CA ALA A 593 44.41 15.02 -18.68
C ALA A 593 45.79 14.69 -18.08
N PHE A 594 45.93 14.78 -16.76
CA PHE A 594 47.14 14.40 -16.05
C PHE A 594 47.46 12.90 -16.21
N ALA A 595 46.46 12.03 -16.14
CA ALA A 595 46.62 10.60 -16.36
C ALA A 595 47.10 10.30 -17.79
N GLN A 596 46.51 10.96 -18.80
CA GLN A 596 46.92 10.80 -20.21
C GLN A 596 48.35 11.30 -20.45
N GLN A 597 48.71 12.46 -19.91
CA GLN A 597 50.07 13.02 -20.02
C GLN A 597 51.13 12.10 -19.41
N ASN A 598 50.79 11.39 -18.35
CA ASN A 598 51.70 10.48 -17.64
C ASN A 598 51.54 9.00 -18.03
N LYS A 599 50.90 8.72 -19.19
CA LYS A 599 50.75 7.37 -19.75
C LYS A 599 50.01 6.38 -18.85
N LEU A 600 49.11 6.86 -18.00
CA LEU A 600 48.20 6.05 -17.20
C LEU A 600 46.96 5.68 -18.02
N HIS A 601 47.16 5.01 -19.16
CA HIS A 601 46.12 4.75 -20.17
C HIS A 601 44.96 3.86 -19.69
N SER A 602 45.12 3.20 -18.54
CA SER A 602 44.06 2.40 -17.91
C SER A 602 42.99 3.23 -17.21
N ILE A 603 43.21 4.54 -16.98
CA ILE A 603 42.26 5.41 -16.29
C ILE A 603 41.27 6.00 -17.29
N THR A 604 39.99 5.68 -17.13
CA THR A 604 38.90 6.30 -17.89
C THR A 604 38.35 7.53 -17.17
N LYS A 605 37.80 8.47 -17.95
CA LYS A 605 37.12 9.65 -17.40
C LYS A 605 35.93 9.26 -16.50
N LEU A 606 35.25 8.17 -16.82
CA LEU A 606 34.13 7.63 -16.05
C LEU A 606 34.57 7.12 -14.67
N GLU A 607 35.70 6.44 -14.57
CA GLU A 607 36.25 5.96 -13.29
C GLU A 607 36.67 7.13 -12.39
N VAL A 608 37.27 8.18 -12.96
CA VAL A 608 37.63 9.40 -12.22
C VAL A 608 36.38 10.10 -11.71
N ALA A 609 35.35 10.25 -12.55
CA ALA A 609 34.08 10.84 -12.16
C ALA A 609 33.37 10.01 -11.08
N SER A 610 33.35 8.68 -11.22
CA SER A 610 32.77 7.74 -10.24
C SER A 610 33.53 7.76 -8.91
N PHE A 611 34.86 7.85 -8.95
CA PHE A 611 35.68 8.04 -7.76
C PHE A 611 35.36 9.37 -7.07
N LEU A 612 35.36 10.48 -7.81
CA LEU A 612 35.08 11.79 -7.23
C LEU A 612 33.68 11.83 -6.62
N LYS A 613 32.68 11.24 -7.30
CA LYS A 613 31.32 11.06 -6.81
C LYS A 613 31.24 10.29 -5.50
N SER A 614 32.04 9.23 -5.35
CA SER A 614 32.11 8.44 -4.12
C SER A 614 33.02 9.02 -3.03
N SER A 615 33.85 10.01 -3.35
CA SER A 615 34.89 10.54 -2.44
C SER A 615 34.60 11.95 -1.91
N LEU A 616 33.75 12.72 -2.59
CA LEU A 616 33.28 14.00 -2.07
C LEU A 616 32.09 13.79 -1.13
N PRO A 617 32.00 14.56 -0.03
CA PRO A 617 30.83 14.57 0.83
C PRO A 617 29.68 15.28 0.11
N LEU A 618 29.08 14.58 -0.85
CA LEU A 618 27.65 14.63 -1.11
C LEU A 618 27.07 13.30 -0.57
N PHE A 619 27.37 13.12 0.72
CA PHE A 619 26.90 12.19 1.77
C PHE A 619 26.29 10.83 1.37
N ASP A 620 27.12 9.79 1.25
CA ASP A 620 26.68 8.40 1.42
C ASP A 620 27.01 7.90 2.85
N ILE A 621 26.01 7.78 3.72
CA ILE A 621 26.17 7.34 5.12
C ILE A 621 25.91 5.82 5.30
N GLU A 622 25.28 5.13 4.35
CA GLU A 622 24.76 3.77 4.62
C GLU A 622 25.80 2.67 4.38
N GLN A 623 26.66 2.79 3.36
CA GLN A 623 27.58 1.70 3.05
C GLN A 623 28.80 1.59 3.98
N ASP A 624 29.08 2.60 4.83
CA ASP A 624 30.34 2.68 5.56
C ASP A 624 30.22 2.83 7.09
N GLN A 625 29.11 2.46 7.71
CA GLN A 625 28.98 2.50 9.19
C GLN A 625 30.06 1.70 9.92
N HIS A 626 30.55 0.60 9.34
CA HIS A 626 31.65 -0.19 9.91
C HIS A 626 33.05 0.39 9.62
N LYS A 627 33.21 1.23 8.59
CA LYS A 627 34.47 1.95 8.32
C LYS A 627 34.56 3.29 9.06
N LEU A 628 33.43 3.89 9.41
CA LEU A 628 33.30 5.14 10.18
C LEU A 628 33.66 5.03 11.68
N GLN A 629 33.90 3.82 12.20
CA GLN A 629 34.54 3.65 13.52
C GLN A 629 36.05 3.94 13.51
N ARG A 630 36.66 4.11 12.33
CA ARG A 630 37.96 4.79 12.23
C ARG A 630 37.69 6.28 12.19
N PRO A 631 38.36 7.10 13.01
CA PRO A 631 38.20 8.54 12.93
C PRO A 631 38.45 8.98 11.47
N LEU A 632 37.57 9.82 10.95
CA LEU A 632 37.68 10.58 9.70
C LEU A 632 38.99 11.39 9.68
N LYS A 633 40.11 10.68 9.53
CA LYS A 633 41.49 11.18 9.51
C LYS A 633 41.96 11.51 8.08
N PHE A 634 41.07 11.45 7.10
CA PHE A 634 41.51 11.29 5.73
C PHE A 634 41.61 12.58 4.90
N LEU A 635 40.86 13.66 5.17
CA LEU A 635 41.24 14.96 4.58
C LEU A 635 42.02 15.79 5.61
N PRO A 636 43.24 16.25 5.29
CA PRO A 636 43.97 17.16 6.15
C PRO A 636 43.22 18.49 6.21
N SER A 637 42.48 18.72 7.30
CA SER A 637 42.04 20.06 7.72
C SER A 637 41.26 20.93 6.73
N THR A 638 40.13 20.47 6.16
CA THR A 638 39.41 21.31 5.18
C THR A 638 37.93 21.55 5.45
N ARG A 639 37.46 22.67 4.91
CA ARG A 639 36.21 23.40 5.24
C ARG A 639 34.96 22.51 5.28
N PHE A 640 34.92 21.42 4.51
CA PHE A 640 33.79 20.52 4.38
C PHE A 640 33.62 19.54 5.57
N ILE A 641 34.72 19.07 6.17
CA ILE A 641 34.67 18.13 7.32
C ILE A 641 34.26 18.83 8.62
N ARG A 642 34.61 20.11 8.78
CA ARG A 642 34.25 20.88 9.98
C ARG A 642 32.74 21.02 10.13
N ALA A 643 32.01 21.22 9.03
CA ALA A 643 30.55 21.37 9.09
C ALA A 643 29.88 20.11 9.67
N GLU A 644 30.19 18.91 9.17
CA GLU A 644 29.58 17.67 9.69
C GLU A 644 29.93 17.40 11.16
N THR A 645 31.19 17.58 11.54
CA THR A 645 31.63 17.38 12.94
C THR A 645 30.95 18.40 13.88
N LEU A 646 30.76 19.64 13.40
CA LEU A 646 30.03 20.68 14.11
C LEU A 646 28.52 20.37 14.17
N PHE A 647 27.91 19.89 13.10
CA PHE A 647 26.51 19.48 13.03
C PHE A 647 26.18 18.30 13.93
N ARG A 648 27.11 17.35 14.06
CA ARG A 648 27.05 16.29 15.07
C ARG A 648 27.16 16.89 16.47
N SER A 649 28.13 17.75 16.75
CA SER A 649 28.27 18.38 18.09
C SER A 649 27.13 19.32 18.50
N ALA A 650 26.33 19.83 17.56
CA ALA A 650 25.18 20.69 17.84
C ALA A 650 24.06 19.88 18.49
N CYS A 651 23.86 20.09 19.79
CA CYS A 651 22.98 19.29 20.63
C CYS A 651 21.50 19.69 20.49
N SER A 652 21.15 20.88 19.97
CA SER A 652 19.76 21.33 19.86
C SER A 652 19.35 21.79 18.45
N SER A 653 18.04 21.80 18.17
CA SER A 653 17.50 22.27 16.89
C SER A 653 17.87 23.74 16.61
N LEU A 654 17.84 24.56 17.66
CA LEU A 654 18.17 25.98 17.58
C LEU A 654 19.65 26.23 17.29
N GLU A 655 20.55 25.38 17.81
CA GLU A 655 21.97 25.45 17.51
C GLU A 655 22.26 25.04 16.07
N ARG A 656 21.52 24.07 15.52
CA ARG A 656 21.65 23.68 14.10
C ARG A 656 21.19 24.76 13.15
N GLU A 657 20.03 25.36 13.36
CA GLU A 657 19.55 26.48 12.52
C GLU A 657 20.54 27.65 12.57
N LYS A 658 21.04 28.00 13.75
CA LYS A 658 22.09 29.02 13.91
C LYS A 658 23.39 28.63 13.21
N MET A 659 23.76 27.35 13.24
CA MET A 659 24.94 26.83 12.54
C MET A 659 24.76 26.89 11.03
N VAL A 660 23.60 26.51 10.50
CA VAL A 660 23.26 26.62 9.08
C VAL A 660 23.38 28.08 8.66
N GLY A 661 22.68 28.99 9.34
CA GLY A 661 22.76 30.42 9.03
C GLY A 661 24.19 30.97 9.13
N PHE A 662 24.99 30.50 10.10
CA PHE A 662 26.40 30.85 10.17
C PHE A 662 27.21 30.33 8.97
N LEU A 663 27.06 29.06 8.61
CA LEU A 663 27.79 28.46 7.49
C LEU A 663 27.36 29.05 6.14
N GLU A 664 26.08 29.36 5.97
CA GLU A 664 25.54 30.12 4.83
C GLU A 664 26.17 31.52 4.76
N SER A 665 26.24 32.24 5.88
CA SER A 665 26.88 33.57 5.94
C SER A 665 28.39 33.56 5.61
N LYS A 666 29.01 32.37 5.65
CA LYS A 666 30.41 32.15 5.30
C LYS A 666 30.60 31.53 3.92
N GLU A 667 29.52 31.34 3.16
CA GLU A 667 29.54 30.67 1.85
C GLU A 667 30.20 29.29 1.92
N LEU A 668 29.98 28.57 3.03
CA LEU A 668 30.54 27.24 3.27
C LEU A 668 29.56 26.11 2.96
N LEU A 669 28.27 26.44 2.83
CA LEU A 669 27.24 25.50 2.41
C LEU A 669 26.85 25.77 0.96
N ALA A 670 26.68 24.69 0.21
CA ALA A 670 26.02 24.79 -1.08
C ALA A 670 24.61 25.37 -0.90
N PRO A 671 24.09 26.11 -1.89
CA PRO A 671 22.71 26.58 -1.86
C PRO A 671 21.76 25.41 -1.52
N PRO A 672 20.89 25.55 -0.50
CA PRO A 672 20.00 24.47 -0.10
C PRO A 672 19.08 24.13 -1.27
N GLY A 673 18.91 22.83 -1.51
CA GLY A 673 17.91 22.33 -2.45
C GLY A 673 16.49 22.77 -2.08
N ILE A 674 15.56 22.57 -2.99
CA ILE A 674 14.15 22.83 -2.77
C ILE A 674 13.48 21.56 -2.30
N ILE A 675 13.22 21.49 -0.99
CA ILE A 675 12.38 20.44 -0.41
C ILE A 675 10.94 20.66 -0.89
N VAL A 676 10.37 19.63 -1.51
CA VAL A 676 9.02 19.67 -2.09
C VAL A 676 8.04 18.79 -1.34
N GLY A 677 8.49 17.78 -0.59
CA GLY A 677 7.58 16.82 0.02
C GLY A 677 8.20 15.91 1.07
N ASP A 678 7.35 15.35 1.92
CA ASP A 678 7.67 14.28 2.86
C ASP A 678 7.59 12.94 2.11
N THR A 679 8.69 12.17 2.10
CA THR A 679 8.74 10.85 1.44
C THR A 679 7.86 9.82 2.14
N ASN A 680 7.36 10.12 3.33
CA ASN A 680 6.80 9.20 4.33
C ASN A 680 7.84 8.27 4.97
N TRP A 681 9.05 8.13 4.44
CA TRP A 681 10.10 7.34 5.08
C TRP A 681 10.62 8.05 6.35
N PRO A 682 11.13 7.29 7.33
CA PRO A 682 11.68 7.90 8.54
C PRO A 682 12.80 8.87 8.17
N LEU A 683 12.62 10.14 8.55
CA LEU A 683 13.62 11.22 8.42
C LEU A 683 13.88 11.76 7.01
N TRP A 684 13.20 11.27 5.96
CA TRP A 684 13.52 11.65 4.58
C TRP A 684 12.44 12.51 3.90
N PHE A 685 12.90 13.47 3.11
CA PHE A 685 12.12 14.44 2.34
C PHE A 685 12.60 14.45 0.88
N PHE A 686 11.70 14.65 -0.07
CA PHE A 686 12.10 14.87 -1.46
C PHE A 686 12.59 16.30 -1.64
N SER A 687 13.77 16.44 -2.24
CA SER A 687 14.38 17.72 -2.55
C SER A 687 14.99 17.73 -3.94
N PHE A 688 14.85 18.85 -4.64
CA PHE A 688 15.54 19.11 -5.90
C PHE A 688 16.78 19.95 -5.65
N LEU A 689 17.94 19.50 -6.10
CA LEU A 689 19.19 20.22 -5.93
C LEU A 689 20.07 20.15 -7.18
N TYR A 690 20.95 21.14 -7.32
CA TYR A 690 21.94 21.17 -8.38
C TYR A 690 23.11 20.24 -8.02
N ASN A 691 23.36 19.23 -8.85
CA ASN A 691 24.50 18.35 -8.68
C ASN A 691 25.70 18.87 -9.51
N PRO A 692 26.82 19.25 -8.87
CA PRO A 692 28.00 19.76 -9.57
C PRO A 692 28.67 18.74 -10.49
N LEU A 693 28.46 17.44 -10.26
CA LEU A 693 29.09 16.37 -11.05
C LEU A 693 28.34 16.13 -12.35
N SER A 694 27.00 16.17 -12.34
CA SER A 694 26.19 16.04 -13.54
C SER A 694 25.94 17.38 -14.25
N GLY A 695 26.14 18.49 -13.52
CA GLY A 695 25.84 19.85 -13.99
C GLY A 695 24.36 20.10 -14.19
N ARG A 696 23.49 19.32 -13.53
CA ARG A 696 22.03 19.30 -13.75
C ARG A 696 21.28 19.28 -12.42
N LEU A 697 19.99 19.61 -12.51
CA LEU A 697 19.04 19.42 -11.42
C LEU A 697 18.74 17.93 -11.25
N GLU A 698 18.74 17.45 -10.01
CA GLU A 698 18.46 16.07 -9.65
C GLU A 698 17.45 15.98 -8.51
N LEU A 699 16.71 14.87 -8.46
CA LEU A 699 15.84 14.53 -7.34
C LEU A 699 16.63 13.76 -6.28
N TRP A 700 16.57 14.21 -5.05
CA TRP A 700 17.26 13.64 -3.90
C TRP A 700 16.26 13.35 -2.79
N ARG A 701 16.58 12.36 -1.95
CA ARG A 701 15.99 12.24 -0.61
C ARG A 701 16.93 12.91 0.38
N THR A 702 16.45 13.88 1.14
CA THR A 702 17.26 14.64 2.09
C THR A 702 16.64 14.62 3.48
N ASP A 703 17.40 15.03 4.49
CA ASP A 703 16.82 15.43 5.76
C ASP A 703 15.90 16.65 5.58
N ASN A 704 15.21 17.03 6.64
CA ASN A 704 14.26 18.14 6.60
C ASN A 704 14.91 19.54 6.54
N LEU A 705 16.24 19.60 6.54
CA LEU A 705 17.01 20.83 6.30
C LEU A 705 17.61 20.86 4.89
N GLY A 706 17.55 19.76 4.14
CA GLY A 706 18.13 19.68 2.79
C GLY A 706 19.66 19.64 2.80
N LEU A 707 20.27 19.28 3.92
CA LEU A 707 21.73 19.32 4.13
C LEU A 707 22.38 17.97 3.87
N PHE A 708 21.71 16.89 4.27
CA PHE A 708 22.17 15.52 4.10
C PHE A 708 21.17 14.77 3.24
N GLY A 709 21.64 13.95 2.32
CA GLY A 709 20.74 13.20 1.46
C GLY A 709 21.45 12.34 0.45
N TYR A 710 20.63 11.61 -0.31
CA TYR A 710 21.06 10.68 -1.35
C TYR A 710 20.35 11.00 -2.66
N PRO A 711 21.04 10.89 -3.80
CA PRO A 711 20.38 11.02 -5.09
C PRO A 711 19.41 9.85 -5.30
N MET A 712 18.25 10.13 -5.89
CA MET A 712 17.25 9.12 -6.22
C MET A 712 17.53 8.51 -7.61
N GLU A 713 18.74 7.97 -7.81
CA GLU A 713 19.20 7.52 -9.14
C GLU A 713 18.35 6.38 -9.70
N ASP A 714 17.88 5.48 -8.85
CA ASP A 714 17.01 4.37 -9.24
C ASP A 714 15.68 4.86 -9.83
N TRP A 715 15.29 6.11 -9.55
CA TRP A 715 14.07 6.71 -10.10
C TRP A 715 14.30 7.42 -11.42
N ASN A 716 15.54 7.54 -11.89
CA ASN A 716 15.84 8.15 -13.19
C ASN A 716 15.12 7.44 -14.33
N MET A 717 14.87 6.13 -14.24
CA MET A 717 14.09 5.40 -15.24
C MET A 717 12.66 5.94 -15.41
N TYR A 718 12.07 6.49 -14.34
CA TYR A 718 10.73 7.09 -14.36
C TYR A 718 10.72 8.56 -14.80
N MET A 719 11.92 9.14 -14.96
CA MET A 719 12.14 10.53 -15.36
C MET A 719 13.07 10.62 -16.58
N ALA A 720 13.24 9.52 -17.34
CA ALA A 720 14.09 9.48 -18.52
C ALA A 720 13.25 9.69 -19.79
N PRO A 721 13.85 10.21 -20.89
CA PRO A 721 13.19 10.24 -22.19
C PRO A 721 12.68 8.84 -22.58
N GLY A 722 11.41 8.74 -22.95
CA GLY A 722 10.75 7.46 -23.26
C GLY A 722 10.13 6.73 -22.08
N SER A 723 10.18 7.27 -20.86
CA SER A 723 9.33 6.80 -19.75
C SER A 723 7.85 6.87 -20.18
N THR A 724 7.06 5.85 -19.82
CA THR A 724 5.62 5.81 -20.07
C THR A 724 4.81 5.98 -18.79
N ALA A 725 5.47 6.00 -17.63
CA ALA A 725 4.82 5.97 -16.34
C ALA A 725 4.57 7.39 -15.81
N PRO A 726 3.31 7.79 -15.57
CA PRO A 726 2.99 9.15 -15.17
C PRO A 726 3.22 9.37 -13.67
N TRP A 727 3.53 10.62 -13.33
CA TRP A 727 3.41 11.17 -11.99
C TRP A 727 2.03 11.80 -11.83
N ILE A 728 1.47 11.75 -10.62
CA ILE A 728 0.11 12.18 -10.34
C ILE A 728 0.10 13.14 -9.14
N LEU A 729 -0.59 14.27 -9.29
CA LEU A 729 -0.91 15.20 -8.21
C LEU A 729 -2.41 15.24 -8.00
N TYR A 730 -2.86 15.07 -6.76
CA TYR A 730 -4.28 15.10 -6.44
C TYR A 730 -4.66 16.54 -6.05
N VAL A 731 -5.30 17.24 -6.99
CA VAL A 731 -5.39 18.71 -6.97
C VAL A 731 -6.48 19.24 -6.07
N ASP A 732 -7.63 18.58 -5.94
CA ASP A 732 -8.71 19.09 -5.09
C ASP A 732 -8.63 18.57 -3.65
N ILE A 733 -7.93 19.31 -2.80
CA ILE A 733 -7.78 18.96 -1.38
C ILE A 733 -9.12 18.84 -0.63
N ARG A 734 -10.20 19.48 -1.11
CA ARG A 734 -11.53 19.44 -0.47
C ARG A 734 -12.18 18.06 -0.61
N GLN A 735 -11.71 17.24 -1.54
CA GLN A 735 -12.19 15.88 -1.72
C GLN A 735 -11.63 14.92 -0.65
N TYR A 736 -10.62 15.33 0.14
CA TYR A 736 -10.08 14.53 1.26
C TYR A 736 -10.91 14.65 2.55
N SER A 737 -12.24 14.67 2.43
CA SER A 737 -13.13 14.69 3.58
C SER A 737 -14.41 13.91 3.37
N PHE A 738 -15.01 13.54 4.50
CA PHE A 738 -16.31 12.92 4.55
C PHE A 738 -17.40 13.93 4.14
N PRO A 739 -18.48 13.46 3.46
CA PRO A 739 -19.64 14.31 3.17
C PRO A 739 -20.15 15.03 4.42
N GLY A 740 -20.40 16.34 4.32
CA GLY A 740 -20.85 17.17 5.45
C GLY A 740 -19.75 17.63 6.40
N MET A 741 -18.56 17.01 6.41
CA MET A 741 -17.36 17.60 7.01
C MET A 741 -16.72 18.52 5.98
N GLY A 742 -17.11 19.79 5.99
CA GLY A 742 -16.46 20.78 5.15
C GLY A 742 -14.99 20.91 5.54
N ILE A 743 -14.07 20.57 4.63
CA ILE A 743 -12.70 21.11 4.67
C ILE A 743 -12.73 22.65 4.66
N GLY A 744 -13.88 23.25 4.29
CA GLY A 744 -14.19 24.64 4.57
C GLY A 744 -13.91 25.09 6.01
N GLU A 745 -13.97 24.27 7.06
CA GLU A 745 -13.52 24.68 8.40
C GLU A 745 -12.01 24.58 8.60
N ALA A 746 -11.31 23.73 7.83
CA ALA A 746 -9.85 23.68 7.80
C ALA A 746 -9.24 24.77 6.88
N ILE A 747 -9.96 25.19 5.84
CA ILE A 747 -9.58 26.24 4.86
C ILE A 747 -10.07 27.63 5.30
N LYS A 748 -11.22 27.77 5.98
CA LYS A 748 -11.69 29.07 6.52
C LYS A 748 -10.95 29.51 7.77
N VAL A 749 -10.34 28.57 8.50
CA VAL A 749 -9.45 28.93 9.60
C VAL A 749 -8.11 29.21 9.00
#